data_AF-A0A3A2ZZV4-F1
#
_entry.id   AF-A0A3A2ZZV4-F1
#
_cell.length_a   1.000
_cell.length_b   1.000
_cell.length_c   1.000
_cell.angle_alpha   90.00
_cell.angle_beta   90.00
_cell.angle_gamma   90.00
#
_symmetry.space_group_name_H-M   'P 1'
#
loop_
_entity.id
_entity.type
_entity.pdbx_description
1 polymer ?
#
loop_
_entity_poly.entity_id
_entity_poly.type
_entity_poly.pdbx_seq_one_letter_code
_entity_poly.pdbx_strand_id
1 'polypeptide(L)'
;MPAFSRYNQDFDEATRLGKGGFGQVVKARNKLDGRFYAIKKISQRSAAALKDTLSEIMLLSRLNHPYVVRYYTAWLEEDSHADEEAISSTDGDPFSSPKADDFEYSTGGLDFISSSGYPKIEFVSDSDEEDGSSLSDEERRVSPDTYGTASGTGTELNRMRSGSDGRPVSSTLYIQMEYCEKHTLRDLISNGLYDDIDISWRLFRQILDGLSHIHGHGIIHRDLKPDNIFIDVANNPRIGDFGLATSGQFTTAVRSFTNADFEGNLTRSLGTTYYVAPEMKSGFTGNYNEKVDMYSLGVIFFEMCHPLPTNMERDRTLRGIREKHHTLPSTFEHSDKAVQGRIIESLLSHIPSERPSAVDLLHNGNIPLQVEEETFRRAIVHLLSDPNSPDYKKILSAIFSQSPKKFEDIAWDMESRGTPAANELLIEGLVKEKLTSIFRRHGAVETARQMLFPRSQHYTTGAVRLLDSSGNLLQLPFDLTLPNARSIPRQHPSLETTFAFGTVDFDIVSRNARDLSLKEAEVIKVLDEIIEDFPPLRSASMCFLINHSDLLHLIMEFCRITPSQVPLVKEIISKLNVGKWTMQKIRSELRSPAIGVASTSLDDLARFDFRDSPKQTYKRLRAIMAGTPYAERLAPIFTRLNALMAYLQEFDIKRKVFINPLSSLNDKFFRGSVLFQCIFDGKRRDVFAAGGRYDHLVQEFSPRALTSLAQPHAVGFNLSWDRLSSSMGDYLKGLAKTSLKHSETETGIFWKTRRCDVLVASFDATILRTVGVNIVQNLWANDISAELAVDASSLEELLTKYKDHNHSWIVIAKQDSKERGFKVRSLVPKEEYDVRGSELIHWLRNEIRARNQREGSVDYSKQQLRSPIPQDSMMNERANDVRILLPQHRSKKTNRRNIVESALLRSRKVVENALNGPIAAIDTQDEVLEALRDTRLSDPDSWRTVIQNAPLTERKYLGQVQDLLSDLANESRVRREGGDGYSNAFIYNFRTGLCLYYDLGGAN
;
A
#
# COMPACT_ATOMS: atom_id res chain seq x y z
N MET A 1 -46.87 -28.82 -44.42
CA MET A 1 -45.82 -28.40 -43.46
C MET A 1 -45.91 -26.89 -43.30
N PRO A 2 -45.79 -26.34 -42.08
CA PRO A 2 -45.38 -24.95 -41.91
C PRO A 2 -44.02 -24.73 -42.60
N ALA A 3 -43.79 -23.53 -43.13
CA ALA A 3 -42.51 -23.21 -43.75
C ALA A 3 -41.38 -23.11 -42.71
N PHE A 4 -40.18 -23.54 -43.10
CA PHE A 4 -39.01 -23.55 -42.24
C PHE A 4 -38.37 -22.15 -42.20
N SER A 5 -38.71 -21.35 -41.18
CA SER A 5 -38.03 -20.08 -40.90
C SER A 5 -36.84 -20.31 -39.99
N ARG A 6 -35.64 -20.04 -40.51
CA ARG A 6 -34.39 -20.09 -39.75
C ARG A 6 -34.40 -19.04 -38.63
N TYR A 7 -34.93 -17.85 -38.88
CA TYR A 7 -35.04 -16.80 -37.88
C TYR A 7 -35.82 -17.27 -36.64
N ASN A 8 -36.99 -17.88 -36.84
CA ASN A 8 -37.82 -18.41 -35.75
C ASN A 8 -37.17 -19.61 -35.03
N GLN A 9 -36.30 -20.36 -35.70
CA GLN A 9 -35.51 -21.43 -35.07
C GLN A 9 -34.34 -20.85 -34.25
N ASP A 10 -33.44 -20.09 -34.88
CA ASP A 10 -32.17 -19.65 -34.29
C ASP A 10 -32.32 -18.54 -33.23
N PHE A 11 -33.42 -17.77 -33.26
CA PHE A 11 -33.57 -16.57 -32.43
C PHE A 11 -34.90 -16.47 -31.65
N ASP A 12 -34.86 -15.77 -30.52
CA ASP A 12 -36.03 -15.23 -29.80
C ASP A 12 -36.12 -13.72 -30.06
N GLU A 13 -37.21 -13.24 -30.65
CA GLU A 13 -37.42 -11.79 -30.85
C GLU A 13 -37.84 -11.12 -29.53
N ALA A 14 -37.03 -10.18 -29.04
CA ALA A 14 -37.23 -9.57 -27.72
C ALA A 14 -37.93 -8.21 -27.79
N THR A 15 -37.42 -7.28 -28.61
CA THR A 15 -38.01 -5.92 -28.76
C THR A 15 -37.70 -5.32 -30.13
N ARG A 16 -38.63 -4.52 -30.66
CA ARG A 16 -38.38 -3.71 -31.86
C ARG A 16 -37.39 -2.57 -31.54
N LEU A 17 -36.39 -2.39 -32.39
CA LEU A 17 -35.45 -1.27 -32.34
C LEU A 17 -35.82 -0.15 -33.30
N GLY A 18 -36.40 -0.47 -34.47
CA GLY A 18 -36.85 0.55 -35.43
C GLY A 18 -37.81 0.09 -36.52
N LYS A 19 -38.30 1.05 -37.29
CA LYS A 19 -39.00 0.89 -38.57
C LYS A 19 -38.52 2.01 -39.52
N GLY A 20 -38.26 1.66 -40.78
CA GLY A 20 -37.88 2.59 -41.83
C GLY A 20 -38.46 2.15 -43.18
N GLY A 21 -38.21 2.92 -44.25
CA GLY A 21 -38.73 2.62 -45.59
C GLY A 21 -38.30 1.25 -46.15
N PHE A 22 -37.15 0.74 -45.70
CA PHE A 22 -36.57 -0.53 -46.13
C PHE A 22 -36.90 -1.72 -45.21
N GLY A 23 -37.69 -1.55 -44.14
CA GLY A 23 -38.07 -2.66 -43.26
C GLY A 23 -38.04 -2.35 -41.76
N GLN A 24 -37.68 -3.35 -40.94
CA GLN A 24 -37.63 -3.22 -39.48
C GLN A 24 -36.35 -3.79 -38.86
N VAL A 25 -35.88 -3.15 -37.79
CA VAL A 25 -34.75 -3.65 -36.98
C VAL A 25 -35.28 -4.10 -35.63
N VAL A 26 -34.85 -5.28 -35.17
CA VAL A 26 -35.30 -5.90 -33.93
C VAL A 26 -34.12 -6.41 -33.11
N LYS A 27 -34.21 -6.33 -31.78
CA LYS A 27 -33.30 -6.98 -30.85
C LYS A 27 -33.78 -8.42 -30.72
N ALA A 28 -32.97 -9.36 -31.19
CA ALA A 28 -33.23 -10.78 -31.07
C ALA A 28 -32.12 -11.46 -30.26
N ARG A 29 -32.46 -12.44 -29.43
CA ARG A 29 -31.50 -13.26 -28.71
C ARG A 29 -31.22 -14.51 -29.53
N ASN A 30 -29.96 -14.84 -29.80
CA ASN A 30 -29.66 -16.14 -30.40
C ASN A 30 -29.79 -17.25 -29.34
N LYS A 31 -30.43 -18.36 -29.68
CA LYS A 31 -30.74 -19.44 -28.73
C LYS A 31 -29.55 -20.32 -28.36
N LEU A 32 -28.50 -20.34 -29.19
CA LEU A 32 -27.32 -21.20 -28.98
C LEU A 32 -26.27 -20.53 -28.10
N ASP A 33 -25.93 -19.26 -28.36
CA ASP A 33 -24.92 -18.52 -27.58
C ASP A 33 -25.51 -17.62 -26.48
N GLY A 34 -26.84 -17.44 -26.49
CA GLY A 34 -27.58 -16.63 -25.52
C GLY A 34 -27.35 -15.12 -25.63
N ARG A 35 -26.66 -14.62 -26.66
CA ARG A 35 -26.33 -13.20 -26.87
C ARG A 35 -27.43 -12.47 -27.64
N PHE A 36 -27.44 -11.14 -27.52
CA PHE A 36 -28.34 -10.28 -28.30
C PHE A 36 -27.68 -9.78 -29.59
N TYR A 37 -28.48 -9.72 -30.65
CA TYR A 37 -28.11 -9.24 -31.97
C TYR A 37 -29.15 -8.25 -32.49
N ALA A 38 -28.71 -7.30 -33.33
CA ALA A 38 -29.58 -6.41 -34.07
C ALA A 38 -29.88 -7.06 -35.42
N ILE A 39 -31.13 -7.53 -35.61
CA ILE A 39 -31.57 -8.19 -36.83
C ILE A 39 -32.38 -7.20 -37.67
N LYS A 40 -31.88 -6.83 -38.86
CA LYS A 40 -32.56 -5.97 -39.84
C LYS A 40 -33.30 -6.87 -40.82
N LYS A 41 -34.63 -6.86 -40.77
CA LYS A 41 -35.56 -7.60 -41.66
C LYS A 41 -36.01 -6.69 -42.80
N ILE A 42 -35.70 -7.07 -44.04
CA ILE A 42 -35.97 -6.31 -45.26
C ILE A 42 -36.86 -7.18 -46.16
N SER A 43 -38.18 -6.95 -46.16
CA SER A 43 -39.11 -7.64 -47.06
C SER A 43 -39.02 -7.02 -48.46
N GLN A 44 -38.81 -7.86 -49.47
CA GLN A 44 -38.54 -7.46 -50.85
C GLN A 44 -39.61 -7.95 -51.83
N ARG A 45 -39.86 -7.14 -52.87
CA ARG A 45 -40.91 -7.37 -53.89
C ARG A 45 -40.38 -7.41 -55.32
N SER A 46 -39.06 -7.30 -55.54
CA SER A 46 -38.45 -7.44 -56.87
C SER A 46 -36.99 -7.91 -56.79
N ALA A 47 -36.57 -8.71 -57.77
CA ALA A 47 -35.20 -9.22 -57.85
C ALA A 47 -34.13 -8.12 -58.14
N ALA A 48 -34.55 -6.95 -58.64
CA ALA A 48 -33.66 -5.82 -58.86
C ALA A 48 -33.20 -5.21 -57.52
N ALA A 49 -34.14 -4.89 -56.63
CA ALA A 49 -33.84 -4.38 -55.29
C ALA A 49 -32.99 -5.39 -54.49
N LEU A 50 -33.19 -6.69 -54.70
CA LEU A 50 -32.45 -7.73 -54.00
C LEU A 50 -30.96 -7.72 -54.40
N LYS A 51 -30.66 -7.50 -55.69
CA LYS A 51 -29.30 -7.37 -56.17
C LYS A 51 -28.58 -6.17 -55.56
N ASP A 52 -29.27 -5.04 -55.44
CA ASP A 52 -28.70 -3.82 -54.89
C ASP A 52 -28.40 -3.99 -53.38
N THR A 53 -29.36 -4.51 -52.59
CA THR A 53 -29.15 -4.78 -51.15
C THR A 53 -28.11 -5.89 -50.90
N LEU A 54 -28.00 -6.91 -51.77
CA LEU A 54 -26.93 -7.90 -51.67
C LEU A 54 -25.55 -7.27 -51.93
N SER A 55 -25.45 -6.25 -52.78
CA SER A 55 -24.19 -5.51 -52.99
C SER A 55 -23.79 -4.66 -51.77
N GLU A 56 -24.75 -4.05 -51.08
CA GLU A 56 -24.54 -3.38 -49.77
C GLU A 56 -24.00 -4.38 -48.74
N ILE A 57 -24.62 -5.56 -48.63
CA ILE A 57 -24.20 -6.64 -47.73
C ILE A 57 -22.77 -7.13 -48.02
N MET A 58 -22.39 -7.28 -49.30
CA MET A 58 -21.04 -7.69 -49.71
C MET A 58 -19.95 -6.63 -49.48
N LEU A 59 -20.34 -5.37 -49.20
CA LEU A 59 -19.44 -4.31 -48.74
C LEU A 59 -19.35 -4.30 -47.22
N LEU A 60 -20.49 -4.44 -46.52
CA LEU A 60 -20.54 -4.48 -45.05
C LEU A 60 -19.77 -5.67 -44.46
N SER A 61 -19.76 -6.82 -45.12
CA SER A 61 -18.99 -8.00 -44.67
C SER A 61 -17.47 -7.81 -44.69
N ARG A 62 -16.96 -6.76 -45.35
CA ARG A 62 -15.54 -6.39 -45.38
C ARG A 62 -15.11 -5.49 -44.22
N LEU A 63 -16.07 -4.87 -43.54
CA LEU A 63 -15.79 -3.94 -42.43
C LEU A 63 -15.68 -4.70 -41.11
N ASN A 64 -14.47 -4.72 -40.55
CA ASN A 64 -14.19 -5.32 -39.25
C ASN A 64 -13.20 -4.43 -38.48
N HIS A 65 -13.74 -3.47 -37.72
CA HIS A 65 -12.98 -2.45 -37.02
C HIS A 65 -13.58 -2.16 -35.63
N PRO A 66 -12.79 -1.86 -34.57
CA PRO A 66 -13.34 -1.62 -33.23
C PRO A 66 -14.40 -0.52 -33.14
N TYR A 67 -14.31 0.50 -34.02
CA TYR A 67 -15.22 1.66 -34.06
C TYR A 67 -16.28 1.59 -35.18
N VAL A 68 -16.56 0.41 -35.71
CA VAL A 68 -17.59 0.17 -36.73
C VAL A 68 -18.49 -0.99 -36.26
N VAL A 69 -19.82 -0.83 -36.37
CA VAL A 69 -20.79 -1.84 -35.95
C VAL A 69 -20.58 -3.12 -36.76
N ARG A 70 -20.24 -4.23 -36.08
CA ARG A 70 -19.83 -5.46 -36.77
C ARG A 70 -21.01 -6.15 -37.47
N TYR A 71 -20.84 -6.43 -38.76
CA TYR A 71 -21.66 -7.37 -39.52
C TYR A 71 -21.26 -8.82 -39.18
N TYR A 72 -22.24 -9.72 -39.04
CA TYR A 72 -21.99 -11.15 -38.80
C TYR A 72 -22.39 -12.04 -39.99
N THR A 73 -23.65 -11.97 -40.43
CA THR A 73 -24.18 -12.82 -41.51
C THR A 73 -25.52 -12.27 -42.03
N ALA A 74 -25.99 -12.79 -43.15
CA ALA A 74 -27.32 -12.51 -43.69
C ALA A 74 -27.88 -13.75 -44.39
N TRP A 75 -29.20 -13.88 -44.44
CA TRP A 75 -29.90 -14.97 -45.14
C TRP A 75 -31.27 -14.51 -45.64
N LEU A 76 -31.82 -15.24 -46.61
CA LEU A 76 -33.11 -14.97 -47.23
C LEU A 76 -34.12 -16.04 -46.83
N GLU A 77 -35.36 -15.65 -46.55
CA GLU A 77 -36.50 -16.55 -46.34
C GLU A 77 -37.66 -16.16 -47.29
N GLU A 78 -38.50 -17.12 -47.70
CA GLU A 78 -39.65 -16.87 -48.57
C GLU A 78 -40.94 -16.74 -47.75
N ASP A 79 -41.64 -15.60 -47.89
CA ASP A 79 -42.85 -15.30 -47.12
C ASP A 79 -43.99 -16.22 -47.60
N SER A 80 -44.49 -17.11 -46.72
CA SER A 80 -45.37 -18.22 -47.12
C SER A 80 -46.64 -18.30 -46.28
N HIS A 81 -47.71 -17.70 -46.84
CA HIS A 81 -49.08 -17.55 -46.29
C HIS A 81 -49.17 -16.55 -45.11
N ALA A 82 -50.02 -15.51 -45.14
CA ALA A 82 -51.46 -15.33 -45.42
C ALA A 82 -52.23 -15.12 -44.10
N ASP A 83 -53.29 -14.31 -44.13
CA ASP A 83 -53.78 -13.57 -42.96
C ASP A 83 -54.58 -14.42 -41.95
N GLU A 84 -54.17 -14.38 -40.67
CA GLU A 84 -55.03 -14.60 -39.50
C GLU A 84 -54.71 -13.57 -38.40
N GLU A 85 -55.46 -12.46 -38.36
CA GLU A 85 -55.57 -11.58 -37.18
C GLU A 85 -56.87 -11.91 -36.40
N ALA A 86 -56.88 -11.58 -35.10
CA ALA A 86 -57.88 -12.00 -34.09
C ALA A 86 -57.79 -13.52 -33.73
N ILE A 87 -58.25 -14.03 -32.58
CA ILE A 87 -59.34 -13.57 -31.68
C ILE A 87 -58.98 -13.83 -30.19
N SER A 88 -59.37 -12.90 -29.31
CA SER A 88 -59.67 -13.01 -27.86
C SER A 88 -58.75 -13.75 -26.86
N SER A 89 -58.67 -13.15 -25.68
CA SER A 89 -58.24 -13.72 -24.39
C SER A 89 -59.16 -14.82 -23.84
N THR A 90 -58.62 -15.71 -22.98
CA THR A 90 -59.06 -15.95 -21.58
C THR A 90 -58.07 -16.84 -20.79
N ASP A 91 -58.15 -16.81 -19.45
CA ASP A 91 -57.24 -17.48 -18.51
C ASP A 91 -57.50 -19.00 -18.27
N GLY A 92 -56.53 -19.71 -17.65
CA GLY A 92 -56.63 -21.15 -17.33
C GLY A 92 -55.56 -21.68 -16.36
N ASP A 93 -55.75 -21.46 -15.06
CA ASP A 93 -55.03 -22.02 -13.89
C ASP A 93 -55.37 -23.53 -13.66
N PRO A 94 -54.84 -24.29 -12.66
CA PRO A 94 -53.69 -24.08 -11.75
C PRO A 94 -52.79 -25.34 -11.50
N PHE A 95 -51.80 -25.18 -10.61
CA PHE A 95 -51.05 -26.19 -9.81
C PHE A 95 -51.48 -27.68 -9.81
N SER A 96 -50.50 -28.60 -9.94
CA SER A 96 -49.96 -29.42 -8.81
C SER A 96 -48.91 -30.48 -9.23
N SER A 97 -48.29 -31.15 -8.24
CA SER A 97 -47.18 -32.12 -8.32
C SER A 97 -47.70 -33.56 -8.03
N PRO A 98 -46.94 -34.70 -8.12
CA PRO A 98 -45.61 -34.92 -7.51
C PRO A 98 -44.62 -35.93 -8.18
N LYS A 99 -43.49 -36.10 -7.48
CA LYS A 99 -42.47 -37.19 -7.39
C LYS A 99 -42.85 -38.62 -7.87
N ALA A 100 -41.92 -39.56 -8.14
CA ALA A 100 -40.46 -39.63 -8.43
C ALA A 100 -40.08 -41.17 -8.49
N ASP A 101 -38.86 -41.74 -8.55
CA ASP A 101 -37.44 -41.30 -8.60
C ASP A 101 -36.77 -41.92 -9.89
N ASP A 102 -35.63 -42.65 -10.04
CA ASP A 102 -34.50 -43.12 -9.19
C ASP A 102 -33.29 -43.64 -10.06
N PHE A 103 -32.11 -43.89 -9.44
CA PHE A 103 -30.89 -44.65 -9.84
C PHE A 103 -29.89 -44.24 -10.96
N GLU A 104 -28.63 -44.67 -10.75
CA GLU A 104 -27.34 -44.26 -11.37
C GLU A 104 -26.83 -45.17 -12.53
N TYR A 105 -25.91 -44.68 -13.38
CA TYR A 105 -24.47 -45.11 -13.45
C TYR A 105 -23.68 -44.43 -14.61
N SER A 106 -22.33 -44.41 -14.51
CA SER A 106 -21.24 -44.42 -15.53
C SER A 106 -21.43 -43.87 -16.98
N THR A 107 -20.44 -43.35 -17.72
CA THR A 107 -18.97 -43.12 -17.54
C THR A 107 -18.52 -42.05 -18.56
N GLY A 108 -17.31 -41.48 -18.40
CA GLY A 108 -16.75 -40.54 -19.40
C GLY A 108 -16.25 -41.19 -20.69
N GLY A 109 -16.22 -40.41 -21.78
CA GLY A 109 -15.69 -40.78 -23.09
C GLY A 109 -15.51 -39.54 -23.98
N LEU A 110 -14.63 -39.62 -24.98
CA LEU A 110 -14.32 -38.54 -25.92
C LEU A 110 -14.77 -38.90 -27.35
N ASP A 111 -14.90 -37.85 -28.17
CA ASP A 111 -14.61 -37.81 -29.62
C ASP A 111 -15.72 -38.14 -30.66
N PHE A 112 -15.54 -37.50 -31.82
CA PHE A 112 -15.76 -37.98 -33.20
C PHE A 112 -16.95 -37.48 -34.08
N ILE A 113 -16.56 -37.16 -35.34
CA ILE A 113 -17.29 -36.97 -36.62
C ILE A 113 -17.98 -35.63 -36.98
N SER A 114 -17.65 -35.21 -38.21
CA SER A 114 -18.08 -34.05 -39.00
C SER A 114 -19.43 -34.15 -39.75
N SER A 115 -20.02 -32.99 -40.02
CA SER A 115 -20.72 -32.55 -41.25
C SER A 115 -21.47 -33.53 -42.19
N SER A 116 -22.74 -33.24 -42.49
CA SER A 116 -23.31 -33.23 -43.86
C SER A 116 -24.67 -32.49 -43.90
N GLY A 117 -25.04 -31.82 -45.02
CA GLY A 117 -26.42 -31.31 -45.20
C GLY A 117 -26.68 -29.99 -45.96
N TYR A 118 -26.27 -29.87 -47.24
CA TYR A 118 -26.70 -28.81 -48.18
C TYR A 118 -26.32 -27.33 -47.81
N PRO A 119 -26.51 -26.36 -48.72
CA PRO A 119 -25.60 -26.21 -49.87
C PRO A 119 -24.86 -24.86 -49.86
N LYS A 120 -23.54 -24.90 -50.11
CA LYS A 120 -22.70 -23.71 -50.29
C LYS A 120 -23.06 -22.97 -51.59
N ILE A 121 -23.03 -21.63 -51.53
CA ILE A 121 -22.55 -20.82 -52.65
C ILE A 121 -21.09 -20.55 -52.35
N GLU A 122 -20.19 -21.08 -53.18
CA GLU A 122 -18.75 -21.00 -53.00
C GLU A 122 -18.11 -20.54 -54.32
N PHE A 123 -17.31 -19.49 -54.25
CA PHE A 123 -16.38 -19.11 -55.30
C PHE A 123 -14.99 -19.49 -54.82
N VAL A 124 -14.38 -20.45 -55.51
CA VAL A 124 -13.09 -21.03 -55.14
C VAL A 124 -11.97 -20.02 -55.37
N SER A 125 -11.06 -19.94 -54.40
CA SER A 125 -9.71 -19.39 -54.56
C SER A 125 -8.74 -20.55 -54.34
N ASP A 126 -8.09 -21.01 -55.42
CA ASP A 126 -7.05 -22.03 -55.30
C ASP A 126 -5.76 -21.42 -54.73
N SER A 127 -5.03 -22.25 -53.99
CA SER A 127 -3.71 -22.01 -53.39
C SER A 127 -2.60 -22.47 -54.38
N ASP A 128 -1.30 -22.57 -54.11
CA ASP A 128 -0.51 -22.86 -52.90
C ASP A 128 0.82 -22.08 -52.87
N GLU A 129 1.37 -21.89 -51.66
CA GLU A 129 2.76 -22.12 -51.16
C GLU A 129 4.00 -21.69 -52.03
N GLU A 130 5.22 -21.47 -51.50
CA GLU A 130 5.84 -21.78 -50.21
C GLU A 130 7.01 -20.78 -49.90
N ASP A 131 7.37 -20.63 -48.61
CA ASP A 131 8.64 -20.20 -47.95
C ASP A 131 9.62 -19.11 -48.50
N GLY A 132 10.58 -18.67 -47.65
CA GLY A 132 11.97 -18.46 -48.16
C GLY A 132 12.72 -17.11 -48.15
N SER A 133 12.58 -16.24 -47.14
CA SER A 133 13.64 -15.28 -46.67
C SER A 133 14.34 -14.20 -47.57
N SER A 134 14.35 -12.96 -47.06
CA SER A 134 15.45 -11.93 -47.09
C SER A 134 15.82 -11.10 -48.35
N LEU A 135 15.56 -9.79 -48.22
CA LEU A 135 16.40 -8.60 -48.52
C LEU A 135 16.55 -8.01 -49.95
N SER A 136 16.86 -6.70 -49.95
CA SER A 136 17.28 -5.78 -51.04
C SER A 136 16.30 -5.41 -52.17
N ASP A 137 15.68 -4.23 -52.00
CA ASP A 137 15.77 -3.03 -52.86
C ASP A 137 15.34 -2.97 -54.35
N GLU A 138 14.64 -1.85 -54.63
CA GLU A 138 14.65 -1.01 -55.85
C GLU A 138 13.82 -1.35 -57.12
N GLU A 139 13.49 -0.26 -57.84
CA GLU A 139 13.12 -0.13 -59.26
C GLU A 139 11.75 -0.66 -59.80
N ARG A 140 10.83 0.30 -59.96
CA ARG A 140 10.21 0.72 -61.24
C ARG A 140 9.76 -0.30 -62.31
N ARG A 141 8.45 -0.19 -62.63
CA ARG A 141 7.84 -0.02 -63.98
C ARG A 141 7.75 -1.20 -64.98
N VAL A 142 6.48 -1.56 -65.22
CA VAL A 142 5.81 -1.79 -66.54
C VAL A 142 6.11 -3.10 -67.31
N SER A 143 5.02 -3.88 -67.45
CA SER A 143 4.46 -4.74 -68.51
C SER A 143 5.11 -4.80 -69.93
N PRO A 144 4.73 -5.74 -70.85
CA PRO A 144 3.58 -6.68 -70.80
C PRO A 144 3.78 -8.11 -71.46
N ASP A 145 2.66 -8.86 -71.54
CA ASP A 145 2.19 -9.75 -72.64
C ASP A 145 2.79 -11.14 -73.03
N THR A 146 1.98 -12.18 -72.76
CA THR A 146 1.40 -13.18 -73.71
C THR A 146 2.15 -14.49 -74.10
N TYR A 147 1.33 -15.52 -74.40
CA TYR A 147 1.62 -16.92 -74.84
C TYR A 147 2.17 -17.86 -73.74
N GLY A 148 1.87 -19.16 -73.67
CA GLY A 148 1.08 -20.15 -74.44
C GLY A 148 1.52 -21.57 -73.99
N THR A 149 0.87 -22.72 -74.23
CA THR A 149 -0.23 -23.13 -75.13
C THR A 149 -0.75 -24.55 -74.75
N ALA A 150 -2.00 -24.91 -75.09
CA ALA A 150 -2.54 -26.28 -75.30
C ALA A 150 -2.62 -27.26 -74.09
N SER A 151 -3.44 -28.33 -74.05
CA SER A 151 -4.70 -28.76 -74.73
C SER A 151 -5.07 -30.15 -74.13
N GLY A 152 -6.30 -30.63 -73.93
CA GLY A 152 -7.70 -30.20 -74.12
C GLY A 152 -8.57 -31.22 -73.33
N THR A 153 -9.80 -31.67 -73.61
CA THR A 153 -10.95 -31.41 -74.52
C THR A 153 -12.14 -32.21 -73.92
N GLY A 154 -13.44 -31.94 -74.11
CA GLY A 154 -14.13 -30.92 -74.92
C GLY A 154 -15.39 -31.51 -75.59
N THR A 155 -16.59 -31.22 -75.06
CA THR A 155 -17.89 -31.54 -75.71
C THR A 155 -18.98 -30.52 -75.30
N GLU A 156 -19.91 -30.23 -76.21
CA GLU A 156 -20.95 -29.19 -76.06
C GLU A 156 -22.30 -29.75 -75.52
N LEU A 157 -23.24 -28.87 -75.12
CA LEU A 157 -24.54 -28.74 -75.82
C LEU A 157 -25.42 -27.56 -75.36
N ASN A 158 -26.52 -27.35 -76.10
CA ASN A 158 -27.23 -26.08 -76.29
C ASN A 158 -28.27 -25.65 -75.22
N ARG A 159 -28.64 -24.36 -75.29
CA ARG A 159 -29.79 -23.73 -74.59
C ARG A 159 -31.14 -24.23 -75.11
N MET A 160 -32.16 -24.22 -74.24
CA MET A 160 -33.54 -23.89 -74.62
C MET A 160 -34.16 -22.92 -73.60
N ARG A 161 -35.20 -22.17 -74.01
CA ARG A 161 -36.02 -21.30 -73.16
C ARG A 161 -37.41 -21.91 -73.00
N SER A 162 -37.98 -21.81 -71.80
CA SER A 162 -39.43 -21.79 -71.56
C SER A 162 -39.73 -20.69 -70.54
N GLY A 163 -40.90 -20.08 -70.64
CA GLY A 163 -41.41 -19.13 -69.66
C GLY A 163 -42.67 -19.66 -68.97
N SER A 164 -42.91 -19.21 -67.75
CA SER A 164 -44.14 -19.46 -67.00
C SER A 164 -44.36 -18.29 -66.03
N ASP A 165 -45.60 -17.82 -65.90
CA ASP A 165 -45.95 -16.76 -64.96
C ASP A 165 -45.85 -17.26 -63.51
N GLY A 166 -44.77 -16.89 -62.84
CA GLY A 166 -44.62 -17.04 -61.39
C GLY A 166 -45.32 -15.90 -60.65
N ARG A 167 -46.08 -16.25 -59.60
CA ARG A 167 -46.57 -15.24 -58.63
C ARG A 167 -45.37 -14.49 -58.03
N PRO A 168 -45.49 -13.20 -57.70
CA PRO A 168 -44.43 -12.48 -57.01
C PRO A 168 -44.25 -13.05 -55.59
N VAL A 169 -43.28 -13.95 -55.43
CA VAL A 169 -42.79 -14.39 -54.13
C VAL A 169 -42.16 -13.17 -53.46
N SER A 170 -42.69 -12.75 -52.31
CA SER A 170 -41.95 -11.82 -51.46
C SER A 170 -40.98 -12.61 -50.60
N SER A 171 -39.77 -12.09 -50.47
CA SER A 171 -38.71 -12.71 -49.70
C SER A 171 -38.21 -11.73 -48.65
N THR A 172 -38.09 -12.18 -47.41
CA THR A 172 -37.56 -11.38 -46.31
C THR A 172 -36.07 -11.69 -46.13
N LEU A 173 -35.25 -10.67 -46.36
CA LEU A 173 -33.81 -10.68 -46.17
C LEU A 173 -33.50 -10.28 -44.72
N TYR A 174 -32.86 -11.18 -43.98
CA TYR A 174 -32.43 -10.99 -42.61
C TYR A 174 -30.93 -10.67 -42.58
N ILE A 175 -30.55 -9.60 -41.88
CA ILE A 175 -29.14 -9.22 -41.66
C ILE A 175 -28.86 -9.21 -40.16
N GLN A 176 -27.89 -10.01 -39.71
CA GLN A 176 -27.42 -10.08 -38.33
C GLN A 176 -26.23 -9.15 -38.11
N MET A 177 -26.43 -8.16 -37.24
CA MET A 177 -25.43 -7.16 -36.84
C MET A 177 -25.22 -7.19 -35.33
N GLU A 178 -24.10 -6.64 -34.89
CA GLU A 178 -23.80 -6.35 -33.49
C GLU A 178 -24.90 -5.51 -32.84
N TYR A 179 -25.45 -5.99 -31.72
CA TYR A 179 -26.35 -5.20 -30.90
C TYR A 179 -25.55 -4.24 -30.03
N CYS A 180 -25.49 -2.98 -30.43
CA CYS A 180 -25.09 -1.90 -29.55
C CYS A 180 -26.23 -1.59 -28.56
N GLU A 181 -25.88 -1.25 -27.32
CA GLU A 181 -26.88 -0.82 -26.34
C GLU A 181 -27.40 0.59 -26.69
N LYS A 182 -28.52 1.02 -26.09
CA LYS A 182 -29.35 2.13 -26.59
C LYS A 182 -28.74 3.55 -26.49
N HIS A 183 -27.47 3.69 -26.12
CA HIS A 183 -26.79 4.98 -26.04
C HIS A 183 -26.17 5.33 -27.40
N THR A 184 -26.39 6.56 -27.83
CA THR A 184 -25.83 7.12 -29.07
C THR A 184 -25.05 8.41 -28.76
N LEU A 185 -24.25 8.89 -29.72
CA LEU A 185 -23.57 10.16 -29.59
C LEU A 185 -24.56 11.34 -29.43
N ARG A 186 -25.78 11.22 -29.97
CA ARG A 186 -26.90 12.14 -29.70
C ARG A 186 -27.20 12.28 -28.21
N ASP A 187 -27.20 11.17 -27.48
CA ASP A 187 -27.53 11.15 -26.06
C ASP A 187 -26.38 11.76 -25.24
N LEU A 188 -25.11 11.50 -25.60
CA LEU A 188 -23.96 12.14 -24.96
C LEU A 188 -23.95 13.66 -25.17
N ILE A 189 -24.23 14.14 -26.39
CA ILE A 189 -24.34 15.58 -26.69
C ILE A 189 -25.47 16.22 -25.86
N SER A 190 -26.63 15.56 -25.77
CA SER A 190 -27.76 16.01 -24.95
C SER A 190 -27.44 16.03 -23.44
N ASN A 191 -26.53 15.17 -22.97
CA ASN A 191 -26.13 15.03 -21.57
C ASN A 191 -24.91 15.88 -21.16
N GLY A 192 -24.45 16.82 -22.01
CA GLY A 192 -23.42 17.80 -21.63
C GLY A 192 -21.99 17.53 -22.10
N LEU A 193 -21.79 16.69 -23.14
CA LEU A 193 -20.45 16.36 -23.68
C LEU A 193 -19.56 17.58 -23.99
N TYR A 194 -20.15 18.74 -24.31
CA TYR A 194 -19.44 20.00 -24.61
C TYR A 194 -18.61 20.58 -23.46
N ASP A 195 -18.85 20.13 -22.23
CA ASP A 195 -18.06 20.48 -21.04
C ASP A 195 -16.82 19.58 -20.87
N ASP A 196 -16.80 18.38 -21.47
CA ASP A 196 -15.66 17.44 -21.40
C ASP A 196 -14.88 17.42 -22.72
N ILE A 197 -13.78 18.18 -22.72
CA ILE A 197 -12.89 18.35 -23.88
C ILE A 197 -12.11 17.06 -24.18
N ASP A 198 -11.73 16.27 -23.17
CA ASP A 198 -10.90 15.06 -23.34
C ASP A 198 -11.73 13.88 -23.88
N ILE A 199 -12.96 13.70 -23.40
CA ILE A 199 -13.92 12.75 -24.00
C ILE A 199 -14.28 13.20 -25.42
N SER A 200 -14.48 14.50 -25.66
CA SER A 200 -14.76 15.02 -27.00
C SER A 200 -13.62 14.72 -27.99
N TRP A 201 -12.35 14.93 -27.60
CA TRP A 201 -11.20 14.56 -28.43
C TRP A 201 -11.06 13.06 -28.64
N ARG A 202 -11.26 12.24 -27.60
CA ARG A 202 -11.26 10.77 -27.70
C ARG A 202 -12.29 10.30 -28.73
N LEU A 203 -13.55 10.68 -28.56
CA LEU A 203 -14.63 10.25 -29.43
C LEU A 203 -14.39 10.74 -30.88
N PHE A 204 -13.95 11.98 -31.07
CA PHE A 204 -13.61 12.50 -32.40
C PHE A 204 -12.50 11.71 -33.09
N ARG A 205 -11.42 11.37 -32.36
CA ARG A 205 -10.32 10.55 -32.90
C ARG A 205 -10.79 9.11 -33.25
N GLN A 206 -11.59 8.49 -32.38
CA GLN A 206 -12.12 7.13 -32.61
C GLN A 206 -13.12 7.09 -33.79
N ILE A 207 -13.94 8.13 -33.98
CA ILE A 207 -14.82 8.27 -35.15
C ILE A 207 -13.99 8.49 -36.43
N LEU A 208 -12.95 9.32 -36.40
CA LEU A 208 -12.02 9.49 -37.52
C LEU A 208 -11.33 8.17 -37.92
N ASP A 209 -10.91 7.38 -36.94
CA ASP A 209 -10.27 6.08 -37.15
C ASP A 209 -11.25 5.06 -37.77
N GLY A 210 -12.50 5.02 -37.29
CA GLY A 210 -13.59 4.27 -37.93
C GLY A 210 -13.88 4.71 -39.37
N LEU A 211 -13.94 6.03 -39.64
CA LEU A 211 -14.13 6.57 -40.99
C LEU A 211 -12.94 6.28 -41.91
N SER A 212 -11.70 6.37 -41.40
CA SER A 212 -10.47 6.01 -42.11
C SER A 212 -10.54 4.57 -42.62
N HIS A 213 -10.97 3.62 -41.77
CA HIS A 213 -11.18 2.24 -42.16
C HIS A 213 -12.30 2.09 -43.21
N ILE A 214 -13.45 2.78 -43.05
CA ILE A 214 -14.58 2.73 -44.01
C ILE A 214 -14.15 3.27 -45.38
N HIS A 215 -13.52 4.44 -45.42
CA HIS A 215 -13.06 5.11 -46.65
C HIS A 215 -11.93 4.32 -47.33
N GLY A 216 -11.02 3.71 -46.55
CA GLY A 216 -9.97 2.82 -47.06
C GLY A 216 -10.50 1.56 -47.77
N HIS A 217 -11.73 1.12 -47.44
CA HIS A 217 -12.42 0.03 -48.14
C HIS A 217 -13.26 0.50 -49.35
N GLY A 218 -13.18 1.78 -49.72
CA GLY A 218 -13.90 2.38 -50.86
C GLY A 218 -15.40 2.62 -50.61
N ILE A 219 -15.82 2.60 -49.35
CA ILE A 219 -17.21 2.78 -48.91
C ILE A 219 -17.41 4.23 -48.41
N ILE A 220 -18.58 4.82 -48.65
CA ILE A 220 -18.97 6.16 -48.18
C ILE A 220 -20.27 6.02 -47.38
N HIS A 221 -20.33 6.59 -46.17
CA HIS A 221 -21.44 6.38 -45.22
C HIS A 221 -22.72 7.14 -45.57
N ARG A 222 -22.61 8.41 -45.99
CA ARG A 222 -23.65 9.30 -46.54
C ARG A 222 -24.81 9.71 -45.62
N ASP A 223 -25.12 8.94 -44.58
CA ASP A 223 -26.11 9.29 -43.54
C ASP A 223 -25.44 9.39 -42.14
N LEU A 224 -24.23 9.97 -42.10
CA LEU A 224 -23.46 10.12 -40.85
C LEU A 224 -24.07 11.24 -40.00
N LYS A 225 -24.55 10.88 -38.80
CA LYS A 225 -25.14 11.78 -37.80
C LYS A 225 -24.96 11.20 -36.39
N PRO A 226 -25.08 12.00 -35.30
CA PRO A 226 -24.89 11.51 -33.93
C PRO A 226 -25.81 10.35 -33.55
N ASP A 227 -26.99 10.29 -34.17
CA ASP A 227 -28.01 9.25 -33.97
C ASP A 227 -27.64 7.90 -34.64
N ASN A 228 -26.64 7.89 -35.52
CA ASN A 228 -26.09 6.70 -36.21
C ASN A 228 -24.70 6.30 -35.66
N ILE A 229 -24.20 6.98 -34.64
CA ILE A 229 -22.96 6.64 -33.93
C ILE A 229 -23.38 6.12 -32.55
N PHE A 230 -23.31 4.81 -32.38
CA PHE A 230 -23.67 4.12 -31.14
C PHE A 230 -22.52 4.19 -30.14
N ILE A 231 -22.81 4.11 -28.85
CA ILE A 231 -21.83 4.12 -27.77
C ILE A 231 -21.89 2.77 -27.05
N ASP A 232 -20.78 2.03 -27.01
CA ASP A 232 -20.73 0.74 -26.34
C ASP A 232 -20.54 0.85 -24.81
N VAL A 233 -20.62 -0.29 -24.12
CA VAL A 233 -20.53 -0.38 -22.66
C VAL A 233 -19.17 0.08 -22.07
N ALA A 234 -18.17 0.32 -22.92
CA ALA A 234 -16.87 0.87 -22.54
C ALA A 234 -16.71 2.35 -23.00
N ASN A 235 -17.80 3.01 -23.39
CA ASN A 235 -17.86 4.39 -23.89
C ASN A 235 -17.03 4.63 -25.18
N ASN A 236 -16.95 3.63 -26.06
CA ASN A 236 -16.34 3.78 -27.39
C ASN A 236 -17.43 3.97 -28.47
N PRO A 237 -17.18 4.77 -29.52
CA PRO A 237 -18.12 5.00 -30.59
C PRO A 237 -18.09 3.87 -31.62
N ARG A 238 -19.26 3.50 -32.16
CA ARG A 238 -19.42 2.53 -33.25
C ARG A 238 -20.30 3.12 -34.34
N ILE A 239 -19.71 3.33 -35.52
CA ILE A 239 -20.39 3.86 -36.70
C ILE A 239 -21.31 2.77 -37.29
N GLY A 240 -22.58 3.09 -37.53
CA GLY A 240 -23.56 2.12 -38.04
C GLY A 240 -24.78 2.71 -38.76
N ASP A 241 -25.66 1.80 -39.19
CA ASP A 241 -26.77 2.03 -40.13
C ASP A 241 -26.36 2.76 -41.43
N PHE A 242 -25.49 2.07 -42.18
CA PHE A 242 -25.01 2.37 -43.54
C PHE A 242 -26.10 2.41 -44.63
N GLY A 243 -27.38 2.67 -44.31
CA GLY A 243 -28.54 2.46 -45.19
C GLY A 243 -28.66 3.33 -46.45
N LEU A 244 -27.61 4.08 -46.82
CA LEU A 244 -27.45 4.80 -48.09
C LEU A 244 -26.04 4.63 -48.70
N ALA A 245 -25.20 3.77 -48.12
CA ALA A 245 -23.81 3.57 -48.50
C ALA A 245 -23.69 2.84 -49.85
N THR A 246 -22.61 3.11 -50.58
CA THR A 246 -22.29 2.38 -51.82
C THR A 246 -20.81 2.50 -52.15
N SER A 247 -20.33 1.65 -53.05
CA SER A 247 -18.95 1.71 -53.58
C SER A 247 -18.79 2.92 -54.50
N GLY A 248 -17.61 3.57 -54.48
CA GLY A 248 -17.33 4.84 -55.16
C GLY A 248 -17.49 4.90 -56.70
N GLN A 249 -17.96 3.83 -57.34
CA GLN A 249 -18.16 3.74 -58.79
C GLN A 249 -19.46 2.97 -59.15
N PHE A 250 -20.62 3.63 -59.12
CA PHE A 250 -21.76 3.35 -60.03
C PHE A 250 -22.78 4.49 -60.01
N THR A 251 -23.49 4.67 -61.13
CA THR A 251 -24.57 5.66 -61.28
C THR A 251 -25.95 5.02 -61.09
N THR A 252 -26.94 5.85 -60.73
CA THR A 252 -28.40 5.55 -60.69
C THR A 252 -28.95 4.89 -59.42
N ALA A 253 -29.46 5.71 -58.50
CA ALA A 253 -30.54 5.31 -57.56
C ALA A 253 -31.47 6.47 -57.11
N VAL A 254 -31.27 7.72 -57.57
CA VAL A 254 -32.09 8.89 -57.17
C VAL A 254 -33.43 8.93 -57.95
N ARG A 255 -34.20 7.83 -57.91
CA ARG A 255 -35.43 7.63 -58.70
C ARG A 255 -36.53 6.84 -57.97
N SER A 256 -36.78 7.17 -56.69
CA SER A 256 -37.96 6.68 -55.93
C SER A 256 -38.52 7.70 -54.92
N PHE A 257 -38.63 8.99 -55.31
CA PHE A 257 -39.35 10.01 -54.52
C PHE A 257 -40.23 10.90 -55.41
N THR A 258 -41.20 10.27 -56.08
CA THR A 258 -42.30 10.98 -56.78
C THR A 258 -43.59 10.82 -56.00
N ASN A 259 -44.03 11.90 -55.34
CA ASN A 259 -45.37 12.18 -54.82
C ASN A 259 -46.16 11.01 -54.20
N ALA A 260 -45.95 10.76 -52.90
CA ALA A 260 -46.95 10.12 -52.03
C ALA A 260 -46.88 10.73 -50.61
N ASP A 261 -48.05 11.07 -50.06
CA ASP A 261 -48.40 11.30 -48.65
C ASP A 261 -47.42 12.13 -47.79
N PHE A 262 -47.53 13.46 -47.92
CA PHE A 262 -46.66 14.45 -47.26
C PHE A 262 -47.36 15.21 -46.12
N GLU A 263 -47.73 14.53 -45.02
CA GLU A 263 -48.37 15.23 -43.88
C GLU A 263 -47.94 14.77 -42.47
N GLY A 264 -47.19 13.66 -42.33
CA GLY A 264 -46.81 13.10 -41.02
C GLY A 264 -45.33 13.13 -40.61
N ASN A 265 -44.38 13.30 -41.54
CA ASN A 265 -42.94 13.05 -41.29
C ASN A 265 -42.05 14.31 -41.22
N LEU A 266 -42.63 15.51 -41.30
CA LEU A 266 -41.90 16.75 -41.60
C LEU A 266 -40.70 17.02 -40.68
N THR A 267 -40.87 16.86 -39.36
CA THR A 267 -39.85 17.17 -38.35
C THR A 267 -38.63 16.25 -38.42
N ARG A 268 -38.82 14.95 -38.70
CA ARG A 268 -37.72 13.97 -38.74
C ARG A 268 -36.87 14.14 -39.99
N SER A 269 -37.50 14.40 -41.14
CA SER A 269 -36.80 14.67 -42.39
C SER A 269 -35.93 15.93 -42.30
N LEU A 270 -36.43 17.01 -41.69
CA LEU A 270 -35.66 18.24 -41.46
C LEU A 270 -34.40 17.99 -40.62
N GLY A 271 -34.51 17.18 -39.55
CA GLY A 271 -33.41 16.86 -38.63
C GLY A 271 -32.18 16.23 -39.30
N THR A 272 -32.37 15.30 -40.24
CA THR A 272 -31.24 14.72 -40.99
C THR A 272 -30.59 15.75 -41.92
N THR A 273 -31.31 16.77 -42.40
CA THR A 273 -30.79 17.69 -43.42
C THR A 273 -29.65 18.60 -42.95
N TYR A 274 -29.30 18.66 -41.66
CA TYR A 274 -28.18 19.46 -41.15
C TYR A 274 -26.82 18.88 -41.56
N TYR A 275 -26.62 17.56 -41.39
CA TYR A 275 -25.35 16.89 -41.67
C TYR A 275 -25.04 16.76 -43.16
N VAL A 276 -26.07 16.69 -44.01
CA VAL A 276 -25.94 16.52 -45.47
C VAL A 276 -25.09 17.64 -46.08
N ALA A 277 -24.00 17.26 -46.75
CA ALA A 277 -23.06 18.17 -47.39
C ALA A 277 -23.74 19.02 -48.50
N PRO A 278 -23.32 20.29 -48.70
CA PRO A 278 -24.02 21.23 -49.60
C PRO A 278 -24.07 20.74 -51.04
N GLU A 279 -23.01 20.09 -51.52
CA GLU A 279 -22.91 19.56 -52.88
C GLU A 279 -23.98 18.48 -53.18
N MET A 280 -24.45 17.73 -52.17
CA MET A 280 -25.50 16.72 -52.32
C MET A 280 -26.91 17.31 -52.52
N LYS A 281 -27.09 18.63 -52.27
CA LYS A 281 -28.38 19.33 -52.43
C LYS A 281 -28.49 20.06 -53.76
N SER A 282 -27.38 20.53 -54.31
CA SER A 282 -27.32 20.89 -55.73
C SER A 282 -27.55 19.63 -56.57
N GLY A 283 -28.45 19.70 -57.56
CA GLY A 283 -28.77 18.58 -58.47
C GLY A 283 -27.66 18.29 -59.50
N PHE A 284 -26.41 18.19 -59.04
CA PHE A 284 -25.22 18.08 -59.87
C PHE A 284 -24.97 16.62 -60.25
N THR A 285 -24.76 16.35 -61.55
CA THR A 285 -24.52 15.00 -62.07
C THR A 285 -23.03 14.62 -62.01
N GLY A 286 -22.38 14.90 -60.87
CA GLY A 286 -20.98 14.56 -60.61
C GLY A 286 -20.86 13.47 -59.54
N ASN A 287 -19.78 12.69 -59.59
CA ASN A 287 -19.51 11.66 -58.58
C ASN A 287 -19.01 12.31 -57.28
N TYR A 288 -19.84 12.30 -56.24
CA TYR A 288 -19.45 12.68 -54.89
C TYR A 288 -18.54 11.61 -54.26
N ASN A 289 -17.52 12.05 -53.51
CA ASN A 289 -16.52 11.20 -52.88
C ASN A 289 -16.65 11.19 -51.34
N GLU A 290 -15.67 10.60 -50.66
CA GLU A 290 -15.65 10.37 -49.20
C GLU A 290 -15.75 11.65 -48.35
N LYS A 291 -15.42 12.82 -48.93
CA LYS A 291 -15.47 14.13 -48.25
C LYS A 291 -16.88 14.59 -47.87
N VAL A 292 -17.95 13.92 -48.31
CA VAL A 292 -19.32 14.16 -47.79
C VAL A 292 -19.47 13.74 -46.33
N ASP A 293 -18.82 12.63 -45.93
CA ASP A 293 -18.82 12.15 -44.54
C ASP A 293 -17.98 13.08 -43.67
N MET A 294 -16.89 13.64 -44.20
CA MET A 294 -16.04 14.61 -43.52
C MET A 294 -16.78 15.92 -43.19
N TYR A 295 -17.63 16.42 -44.11
CA TYR A 295 -18.51 17.56 -43.79
C TYR A 295 -19.53 17.22 -42.70
N SER A 296 -20.13 16.03 -42.78
CA SER A 296 -21.07 15.53 -41.78
C SER A 296 -20.40 15.45 -40.41
N LEU A 297 -19.16 14.97 -40.35
CA LEU A 297 -18.31 14.95 -39.15
C LEU A 297 -18.00 16.36 -38.61
N GLY A 298 -17.79 17.36 -39.47
CA GLY A 298 -17.60 18.75 -39.05
C GLY A 298 -18.79 19.30 -38.26
N VAL A 299 -20.02 19.03 -38.74
CA VAL A 299 -21.26 19.39 -38.03
C VAL A 299 -21.40 18.61 -36.72
N ILE A 300 -21.03 17.32 -36.70
CA ILE A 300 -21.04 16.49 -35.48
C ILE A 300 -20.06 17.03 -34.43
N PHE A 301 -18.82 17.34 -34.83
CA PHE A 301 -17.77 17.80 -33.91
C PHE A 301 -18.07 19.21 -33.36
N PHE A 302 -18.73 20.06 -34.15
CA PHE A 302 -19.30 21.32 -33.65
C PHE A 302 -20.31 21.10 -32.51
N GLU A 303 -21.27 20.18 -32.68
CA GLU A 303 -22.25 19.83 -31.63
C GLU A 303 -21.62 19.17 -30.41
N MET A 304 -20.52 18.41 -30.59
CA MET A 304 -19.76 17.85 -29.47
C MET A 304 -19.05 18.95 -28.66
N CYS A 305 -18.69 20.08 -29.27
CA CYS A 305 -17.86 21.11 -28.63
C CYS A 305 -18.62 22.35 -28.11
N HIS A 306 -19.87 22.58 -28.55
CA HIS A 306 -20.63 23.81 -28.29
C HIS A 306 -22.05 23.53 -27.74
N PRO A 307 -22.46 24.17 -26.62
CA PRO A 307 -23.78 23.96 -26.03
C PRO A 307 -24.90 24.54 -26.91
N LEU A 308 -25.95 23.74 -27.14
CA LEU A 308 -27.17 24.15 -27.86
C LEU A 308 -28.39 23.78 -27.01
N PRO A 309 -28.70 24.54 -25.94
CA PRO A 309 -29.63 24.10 -24.89
C PRO A 309 -31.10 24.08 -25.32
N THR A 310 -31.50 24.83 -26.34
CA THR A 310 -32.83 24.71 -26.95
C THR A 310 -32.77 24.23 -28.40
N ASN A 311 -33.81 23.50 -28.82
CA ASN A 311 -34.00 23.08 -30.21
C ASN A 311 -34.12 24.27 -31.20
N MET A 312 -34.46 25.47 -30.71
CA MET A 312 -34.60 26.67 -31.53
C MET A 312 -33.24 27.34 -31.81
N GLU A 313 -32.38 27.43 -30.79
CA GLU A 313 -30.98 27.85 -30.97
C GLU A 313 -30.22 26.83 -31.82
N ARG A 314 -30.46 25.53 -31.57
CA ARG A 314 -29.93 24.42 -32.37
C ARG A 314 -30.28 24.58 -33.86
N ASP A 315 -31.55 24.79 -34.20
CA ASP A 315 -31.98 25.04 -35.59
C ASP A 315 -31.28 26.27 -36.19
N ARG A 316 -31.26 27.40 -35.46
CA ARG A 316 -30.67 28.65 -35.93
C ARG A 316 -29.16 28.53 -36.18
N THR A 317 -28.42 27.97 -35.22
CA THR A 317 -26.96 27.85 -35.29
C THR A 317 -26.54 26.80 -36.32
N LEU A 318 -27.22 25.64 -36.38
CA LEU A 318 -26.94 24.61 -37.40
C LEU A 318 -27.39 25.00 -38.81
N ARG A 319 -28.20 26.05 -38.99
CA ARG A 319 -28.39 26.72 -40.29
C ARG A 319 -27.24 27.70 -40.58
N GLY A 320 -26.88 28.55 -39.61
CA GLY A 320 -25.84 29.57 -39.75
C GLY A 320 -24.47 29.00 -40.17
N ILE A 321 -23.98 27.94 -39.50
CA ILE A 321 -22.68 27.31 -39.83
C ILE A 321 -22.64 26.59 -41.20
N ARG A 322 -23.75 26.61 -41.95
CA ARG A 322 -23.88 26.00 -43.29
C ARG A 322 -24.09 27.02 -44.40
N GLU A 323 -24.07 28.31 -44.05
CA GLU A 323 -23.99 29.36 -45.04
C GLU A 323 -22.56 29.42 -45.60
N LYS A 324 -22.43 29.79 -46.88
CA LYS A 324 -21.12 29.85 -47.58
C LYS A 324 -20.15 30.84 -46.90
N HIS A 325 -20.68 31.81 -46.17
CA HIS A 325 -19.93 32.77 -45.38
C HIS A 325 -20.45 32.72 -43.94
N HIS A 326 -20.02 31.72 -43.19
CA HIS A 326 -20.34 31.56 -41.77
C HIS A 326 -19.18 32.03 -40.89
N THR A 327 -19.50 32.34 -39.64
CA THR A 327 -18.54 32.51 -38.55
C THR A 327 -18.90 31.55 -37.42
N LEU A 328 -17.91 30.92 -36.79
CA LEU A 328 -18.16 30.14 -35.58
C LEU A 328 -18.48 31.07 -34.39
N PRO A 329 -19.19 30.59 -33.35
CA PRO A 329 -19.36 31.34 -32.10
C PRO A 329 -18.02 31.63 -31.44
N SER A 330 -17.93 32.75 -30.71
CA SER A 330 -16.70 33.21 -30.03
C SER A 330 -16.11 32.23 -29.02
N THR A 331 -16.88 31.19 -28.61
CA THR A 331 -16.35 30.05 -27.85
C THR A 331 -15.18 29.34 -28.52
N PHE A 332 -15.02 29.48 -29.85
CA PHE A 332 -13.90 28.89 -30.61
C PHE A 332 -12.74 29.87 -30.86
N GLU A 333 -12.87 31.15 -30.45
CA GLU A 333 -11.78 32.14 -30.49
C GLU A 333 -10.87 32.07 -29.25
N HIS A 334 -11.33 31.40 -28.19
CA HIS A 334 -10.58 31.20 -26.95
C HIS A 334 -9.56 30.05 -27.06
N SER A 335 -8.43 30.15 -26.35
CA SER A 335 -7.25 29.29 -26.58
C SER A 335 -7.45 27.81 -26.24
N ASP A 336 -8.50 27.47 -25.48
CA ASP A 336 -8.91 26.12 -25.10
C ASP A 336 -9.71 25.39 -26.21
N LYS A 337 -10.39 26.14 -27.09
CA LYS A 337 -11.20 25.58 -28.20
C LYS A 337 -10.76 26.04 -29.61
N ALA A 338 -9.70 26.85 -29.71
CA ALA A 338 -9.12 27.34 -30.98
C ALA A 338 -8.43 26.27 -31.87
N VAL A 339 -8.22 25.03 -31.40
CA VAL A 339 -7.80 23.91 -32.27
C VAL A 339 -9.01 23.25 -32.91
N GLN A 340 -10.04 23.02 -32.11
CA GLN A 340 -11.34 22.46 -32.49
C GLN A 340 -12.00 23.35 -33.55
N GLY A 341 -12.01 24.68 -33.34
CA GLY A 341 -12.55 25.66 -34.29
C GLY A 341 -11.93 25.54 -35.69
N ARG A 342 -10.59 25.57 -35.79
CA ARG A 342 -9.87 25.43 -37.07
C ARG A 342 -10.14 24.10 -37.79
N ILE A 343 -10.30 23.01 -37.04
CA ILE A 343 -10.67 21.71 -37.61
C ILE A 343 -12.12 21.75 -38.14
N ILE A 344 -13.06 22.29 -37.36
CA ILE A 344 -14.47 22.45 -37.76
C ILE A 344 -14.57 23.30 -39.03
N GLU A 345 -13.91 24.45 -39.12
CA GLU A 345 -13.87 25.29 -40.31
C GLU A 345 -13.34 24.54 -41.55
N SER A 346 -12.25 23.76 -41.40
CA SER A 346 -11.69 22.96 -42.50
C SER A 346 -12.65 21.85 -42.99
N LEU A 347 -13.45 21.28 -42.09
CA LEU A 347 -14.44 20.25 -42.43
C LEU A 347 -15.72 20.85 -43.04
N LEU A 348 -16.10 22.07 -42.63
CA LEU A 348 -17.30 22.78 -43.11
C LEU A 348 -17.09 23.55 -44.43
N SER A 349 -15.93 23.48 -45.09
CA SER A 349 -15.76 24.09 -46.43
C SER A 349 -16.80 23.56 -47.42
N HIS A 350 -17.35 24.47 -48.23
CA HIS A 350 -18.26 24.13 -49.33
C HIS A 350 -17.53 23.52 -50.55
N ILE A 351 -16.20 23.46 -50.53
CA ILE A 351 -15.37 22.90 -51.60
C ILE A 351 -14.80 21.55 -51.12
N PRO A 352 -15.25 20.39 -51.65
CA PRO A 352 -14.86 19.08 -51.12
C PRO A 352 -13.35 18.78 -51.17
N SER A 353 -12.60 19.39 -52.09
CA SER A 353 -11.15 19.25 -52.19
C SER A 353 -10.35 19.98 -51.11
N GLU A 354 -10.95 20.97 -50.43
CA GLU A 354 -10.31 21.69 -49.32
C GLU A 354 -10.47 20.97 -47.98
N ARG A 355 -11.50 20.12 -47.84
CA ARG A 355 -11.72 19.32 -46.62
C ARG A 355 -10.59 18.29 -46.49
N PRO A 356 -9.94 18.12 -45.33
CA PRO A 356 -9.00 17.04 -45.12
C PRO A 356 -9.70 15.67 -45.17
N SER A 357 -8.97 14.60 -45.46
CA SER A 357 -9.44 13.22 -45.25
C SER A 357 -9.32 12.82 -43.77
N ALA A 358 -9.93 11.68 -43.39
CA ALA A 358 -9.77 11.13 -42.06
C ALA A 358 -8.30 10.79 -41.74
N VAL A 359 -7.56 10.26 -42.72
CA VAL A 359 -6.13 9.95 -42.62
C VAL A 359 -5.31 11.22 -42.36
N ASP A 360 -5.54 12.29 -43.14
CA ASP A 360 -4.83 13.56 -42.98
C ASP A 360 -4.99 14.11 -41.55
N LEU A 361 -6.22 14.12 -41.03
CA LEU A 361 -6.50 14.60 -39.67
C LEU A 361 -5.84 13.74 -38.58
N LEU A 362 -5.77 12.42 -38.75
CA LEU A 362 -5.14 11.51 -37.80
C LEU A 362 -3.61 11.67 -37.74
N HIS A 363 -2.97 12.12 -38.83
CA HIS A 363 -1.51 12.30 -38.94
C HIS A 363 -1.02 13.74 -38.75
N ASN A 364 -1.83 14.76 -39.02
CA ASN A 364 -1.41 16.18 -39.02
C ASN A 364 -1.07 16.79 -37.63
N GLY A 365 -0.89 15.99 -36.58
CA GLY A 365 -0.41 16.41 -35.25
C GLY A 365 -1.35 17.33 -34.44
N ASN A 366 -2.39 17.90 -35.05
CA ASN A 366 -3.36 18.80 -34.41
C ASN A 366 -4.38 18.08 -33.51
N ILE A 367 -4.48 16.75 -33.59
CA ILE A 367 -5.31 15.94 -32.69
C ILE A 367 -4.40 15.36 -31.59
N PRO A 368 -4.76 15.48 -30.30
CA PRO A 368 -4.01 14.86 -29.22
C PRO A 368 -3.79 13.37 -29.47
N LEU A 369 -2.54 12.93 -29.33
CA LEU A 369 -2.19 11.52 -29.46
C LEU A 369 -2.77 10.75 -28.28
N GLN A 370 -3.88 10.05 -28.51
CA GLN A 370 -4.21 8.91 -27.67
C GLN A 370 -3.14 7.86 -27.86
N VAL A 371 -2.23 7.80 -26.90
CA VAL A 371 -1.32 6.68 -26.73
C VAL A 371 -2.18 5.44 -26.48
N GLU A 372 -2.12 4.47 -27.38
CA GLU A 372 -2.69 3.15 -27.12
C GLU A 372 -1.99 2.56 -25.89
N GLU A 373 -2.72 2.51 -24.78
CA GLU A 373 -2.17 2.19 -23.47
C GLU A 373 -1.41 0.86 -23.49
N GLU A 374 -1.91 -0.13 -24.25
CA GLU A 374 -1.29 -1.44 -24.37
C GLU A 374 -0.02 -1.48 -25.24
N THR A 375 0.12 -0.69 -26.31
CA THR A 375 1.36 -0.70 -27.12
C THR A 375 2.49 0.05 -26.40
N PHE A 376 2.17 1.17 -25.75
CA PHE A 376 3.09 1.88 -24.87
C PHE A 376 3.47 1.04 -23.64
N ARG A 377 2.50 0.35 -23.02
CA ARG A 377 2.78 -0.59 -21.91
C ARG A 377 3.63 -1.77 -22.35
N ARG A 378 3.46 -2.31 -23.56
CA ARG A 378 4.36 -3.33 -24.14
C ARG A 378 5.77 -2.79 -24.37
N ALA A 379 5.91 -1.61 -24.97
CA ALA A 379 7.21 -0.97 -25.18
C ALA A 379 7.94 -0.70 -23.85
N ILE A 380 7.23 -0.18 -22.84
CA ILE A 380 7.76 0.02 -21.49
C ILE A 380 8.11 -1.31 -20.83
N VAL A 381 7.25 -2.33 -20.87
CA VAL A 381 7.56 -3.65 -20.30
C VAL A 381 8.80 -4.26 -20.95
N HIS A 382 8.96 -4.12 -22.27
CA HIS A 382 10.16 -4.57 -22.99
C HIS A 382 11.42 -3.79 -22.57
N LEU A 383 11.35 -2.46 -22.50
CA LEU A 383 12.45 -1.59 -22.04
C LEU A 383 12.81 -1.79 -20.56
N LEU A 384 11.84 -2.20 -19.73
CA LEU A 384 12.03 -2.54 -18.31
C LEU A 384 12.45 -4.01 -18.08
N SER A 385 12.53 -4.84 -19.13
CA SER A 385 12.90 -6.26 -19.01
C SER A 385 14.41 -6.53 -18.97
N ASP A 386 15.25 -5.59 -19.42
CA ASP A 386 16.71 -5.68 -19.27
C ASP A 386 17.27 -4.54 -18.40
N PRO A 387 17.61 -4.80 -17.12
CA PRO A 387 18.23 -3.83 -16.22
C PRO A 387 19.62 -3.33 -16.67
N ASN A 388 20.29 -4.03 -17.60
CA ASN A 388 21.60 -3.63 -18.11
C ASN A 388 21.52 -2.62 -19.26
N SER A 389 20.36 -2.50 -19.90
CA SER A 389 20.13 -1.61 -21.03
C SER A 389 20.52 -0.16 -20.69
N PRO A 390 21.20 0.57 -21.61
CA PRO A 390 21.48 1.98 -21.40
C PRO A 390 20.20 2.82 -21.32
N ASP A 391 19.12 2.38 -21.98
CA ASP A 391 17.84 3.09 -22.01
C ASP A 391 17.02 2.89 -20.73
N TYR A 392 17.14 1.73 -20.09
CA TYR A 392 16.59 1.47 -18.75
C TYR A 392 17.07 2.54 -17.75
N LYS A 393 18.39 2.82 -17.74
CA LYS A 393 19.00 3.81 -16.85
C LYS A 393 18.60 5.25 -17.19
N LYS A 394 18.39 5.57 -18.48
CA LYS A 394 17.83 6.87 -18.91
C LYS A 394 16.40 7.06 -18.39
N ILE A 395 15.56 6.02 -18.49
CA ILE A 395 14.17 6.04 -18.02
C ILE A 395 14.11 6.25 -16.50
N LEU A 396 14.92 5.51 -15.72
CA LEU A 396 15.01 5.72 -14.27
C LEU A 396 15.47 7.14 -13.93
N SER A 397 16.53 7.63 -14.59
CA SER A 397 17.03 9.00 -14.38
C SER A 397 15.96 10.05 -14.69
N ALA A 398 15.20 9.87 -15.77
CA ALA A 398 14.11 10.77 -16.13
C ALA A 398 12.99 10.77 -15.07
N ILE A 399 12.59 9.60 -14.55
CA ILE A 399 11.60 9.48 -13.46
C ILE A 399 12.09 10.19 -12.19
N PHE A 400 13.32 9.91 -11.74
CA PHE A 400 13.87 10.53 -10.53
C PHE A 400 14.26 12.01 -10.68
N SER A 401 14.30 12.55 -11.91
CA SER A 401 14.51 13.99 -12.17
C SER A 401 13.24 14.86 -12.05
N GLN A 402 12.06 14.25 -11.91
CA GLN A 402 10.81 14.99 -11.77
C GLN A 402 10.70 15.62 -10.38
N SER A 403 10.51 16.94 -10.31
CA SER A 403 10.14 17.62 -9.08
C SER A 403 8.62 17.52 -8.83
N PRO A 404 8.18 17.34 -7.58
CA PRO A 404 6.75 17.38 -7.25
C PRO A 404 6.18 18.77 -7.52
N LYS A 405 4.90 18.86 -7.91
CA LYS A 405 4.25 20.16 -8.10
C LYS A 405 4.08 20.80 -6.73
N LYS A 406 4.41 22.09 -6.59
CA LYS A 406 4.41 22.80 -5.29
C LYS A 406 3.11 22.68 -4.50
N PHE A 407 1.95 22.56 -5.16
CA PHE A 407 0.67 22.39 -4.45
C PHE A 407 0.44 20.95 -3.98
N GLU A 408 0.99 19.95 -4.66
CA GLU A 408 0.94 18.53 -4.26
C GLU A 408 1.88 18.28 -3.07
N ASP A 409 3.06 18.91 -3.12
CA ASP A 409 4.05 18.94 -2.04
C ASP A 409 3.49 19.59 -0.75
N ILE A 410 2.85 20.77 -0.87
CA ILE A 410 2.18 21.45 0.26
C ILE A 410 0.93 20.69 0.75
N ALA A 411 0.19 20.04 -0.15
CA ALA A 411 -1.01 19.27 0.21
C ALA A 411 -0.71 17.90 0.84
N TRP A 412 0.51 17.37 0.65
CA TRP A 412 0.91 16.05 1.17
C TRP A 412 0.66 15.90 2.68
N ASP A 413 1.02 16.93 3.46
CA ASP A 413 0.82 16.94 4.91
C ASP A 413 -0.58 17.39 5.35
N MET A 414 -1.48 17.80 4.43
CA MET A 414 -2.84 18.24 4.79
C MET A 414 -3.77 17.09 5.19
N GLU A 415 -3.53 15.87 4.71
CA GLU A 415 -4.27 14.67 5.15
C GLU A 415 -3.65 13.98 6.38
N SER A 416 -2.43 14.37 6.77
CA SER A 416 -1.79 13.89 7.99
C SER A 416 -2.64 14.25 9.22
N ARG A 417 -2.72 13.33 10.19
CA ARG A 417 -3.40 13.61 11.47
C ARG A 417 -2.74 14.82 12.12
N GLY A 418 -3.55 15.82 12.49
CA GLY A 418 -3.07 17.02 13.18
C GLY A 418 -2.18 16.66 14.36
N THR A 419 -1.11 17.44 14.55
CA THR A 419 -0.02 17.12 15.47
C THR A 419 -0.54 16.85 16.90
N PRO A 420 -0.16 15.71 17.53
CA PRO A 420 -0.67 15.33 18.84
C PRO A 420 -0.27 16.36 19.90
N ALA A 421 -1.13 16.56 20.89
CA ALA A 421 -0.85 17.52 21.95
C ALA A 421 0.39 17.09 22.77
N ALA A 422 1.14 18.05 23.29
CA ALA A 422 2.36 17.75 24.06
C ALA A 422 2.13 16.81 25.26
N ASN A 423 0.94 16.87 25.87
CA ASN A 423 0.54 15.95 26.94
C ASN A 423 0.35 14.51 26.43
N GLU A 424 -0.16 14.33 25.21
CA GLU A 424 -0.40 13.00 24.61
C GLU A 424 0.93 12.33 24.24
N LEU A 425 1.88 13.10 23.70
CA LEU A 425 3.29 12.67 23.51
C LEU A 425 3.98 12.28 24.83
N LEU A 426 3.67 12.96 25.95
CA LEU A 426 4.19 12.60 27.27
C LEU A 426 3.57 11.28 27.79
N ILE A 427 2.29 11.00 27.49
CA ILE A 427 1.66 9.70 27.80
C ILE A 427 2.32 8.59 26.98
N GLU A 428 2.54 8.81 25.68
CA GLU A 428 3.28 7.89 24.82
C GLU A 428 4.69 7.60 25.36
N GLY A 429 5.40 8.63 25.84
CA GLY A 429 6.69 8.48 26.52
C GLY A 429 6.63 7.55 27.75
N LEU A 430 5.66 7.76 28.65
CA LEU A 430 5.47 6.90 29.84
C LEU A 430 5.06 5.47 29.47
N VAL A 431 4.23 5.30 28.44
CA VAL A 431 3.87 3.97 27.90
C VAL A 431 5.11 3.27 27.35
N LYS A 432 5.97 3.98 26.60
CA LYS A 432 7.25 3.48 26.09
C LYS A 432 8.20 3.07 27.22
N GLU A 433 8.39 3.92 28.23
CA GLU A 433 9.24 3.62 29.40
C GLU A 433 8.72 2.38 30.15
N LYS A 434 7.40 2.29 30.37
CA LYS A 434 6.79 1.15 31.09
C LYS A 434 6.89 -0.16 30.30
N LEU A 435 6.68 -0.15 28.98
CA LEU A 435 6.93 -1.32 28.12
C LEU A 435 8.41 -1.73 28.16
N THR A 436 9.32 -0.76 28.05
CA THR A 436 10.77 -0.98 28.14
C THR A 436 11.18 -1.60 29.48
N SER A 437 10.58 -1.16 30.58
CA SER A 437 10.76 -1.74 31.92
C SER A 437 10.32 -3.20 32.01
N ILE A 438 9.21 -3.57 31.35
CA ILE A 438 8.76 -4.97 31.27
C ILE A 438 9.72 -5.78 30.39
N PHE A 439 10.11 -5.30 29.22
CA PHE A 439 11.02 -6.07 28.34
C PHE A 439 12.41 -6.29 28.96
N ARG A 440 12.98 -5.28 29.62
CA ARG A 440 14.25 -5.42 30.36
C ARG A 440 14.15 -6.36 31.57
N ARG A 441 12.96 -6.53 32.17
CA ARG A 441 12.69 -7.53 33.25
C ARG A 441 12.87 -8.96 32.75
N HIS A 442 12.53 -9.22 31.49
CA HIS A 442 12.73 -10.50 30.78
C HIS A 442 14.04 -10.50 29.95
N GLY A 443 15.02 -9.68 30.38
CA GLY A 443 16.38 -9.64 29.83
C GLY A 443 16.55 -9.03 28.43
N ALA A 444 15.47 -8.58 27.80
CA ALA A 444 15.48 -8.24 26.37
C ALA A 444 16.19 -6.92 26.04
N VAL A 445 16.80 -6.89 24.85
CA VAL A 445 17.62 -5.77 24.34
C VAL A 445 16.89 -5.00 23.23
N GLU A 446 16.88 -3.66 23.30
CA GLU A 446 16.33 -2.80 22.24
C GLU A 446 17.20 -2.90 20.98
N THR A 447 16.60 -3.21 19.84
CA THR A 447 17.30 -3.45 18.57
C THR A 447 16.56 -2.85 17.39
N ALA A 448 17.27 -2.15 16.50
CA ALA A 448 16.67 -1.60 15.30
C ALA A 448 16.29 -2.70 14.30
N ARG A 449 15.10 -2.58 13.68
CA ARG A 449 14.60 -3.48 12.63
C ARG A 449 14.80 -2.82 11.27
N GLN A 450 15.11 -3.58 10.22
CA GLN A 450 15.42 -3.03 8.89
C GLN A 450 14.16 -2.45 8.21
N MET A 451 14.08 -1.12 8.10
CA MET A 451 12.92 -0.40 7.56
C MET A 451 12.81 -0.40 6.02
N LEU A 452 13.83 -0.85 5.30
CA LEU A 452 13.81 -0.92 3.83
C LEU A 452 14.60 -2.16 3.37
N PHE A 453 13.95 -3.08 2.67
CA PHE A 453 14.55 -4.33 2.21
C PHE A 453 14.03 -4.76 0.83
N PRO A 454 14.76 -5.62 0.08
CA PRO A 454 14.30 -6.14 -1.20
C PRO A 454 12.95 -6.87 -1.10
N ARG A 455 12.08 -6.68 -2.11
CA ARG A 455 10.70 -7.19 -2.13
C ARG A 455 10.59 -8.65 -1.70
N SER A 456 9.72 -8.92 -0.74
CA SER A 456 9.39 -10.26 -0.25
C SER A 456 8.11 -10.80 -0.91
N GLN A 457 8.06 -12.11 -1.16
CA GLN A 457 6.84 -12.78 -1.63
C GLN A 457 5.76 -12.87 -0.54
N HIS A 458 6.16 -12.84 0.74
CA HIS A 458 5.25 -12.89 1.90
C HIS A 458 4.34 -11.66 2.02
N TYR A 459 4.66 -10.56 1.33
CA TYR A 459 3.92 -9.30 1.31
C TYR A 459 3.15 -9.13 -0.01
N THR A 460 2.02 -9.83 -0.10
CA THR A 460 1.13 -9.86 -1.28
C THR A 460 0.48 -8.51 -1.59
N THR A 461 -0.20 -7.92 -0.60
CA THR A 461 -1.01 -6.70 -0.70
C THR A 461 -0.59 -5.64 0.33
N GLY A 462 -1.04 -4.39 0.14
CA GLY A 462 -0.92 -3.29 1.13
C GLY A 462 0.48 -2.70 1.39
N ALA A 463 1.55 -3.45 1.15
CA ALA A 463 2.93 -3.01 1.42
C ALA A 463 3.43 -1.98 0.39
N VAL A 464 3.94 -0.84 0.87
CA VAL A 464 4.62 0.18 0.04
C VAL A 464 5.84 -0.42 -0.65
N ARG A 465 5.94 -0.21 -1.95
CA ARG A 465 7.06 -0.64 -2.81
C ARG A 465 7.79 0.58 -3.32
N LEU A 466 9.11 0.52 -3.31
CA LEU A 466 10.00 1.62 -3.69
C LEU A 466 10.98 1.09 -4.73
N LEU A 467 11.34 1.91 -5.70
CA LEU A 467 12.40 1.61 -6.66
C LEU A 467 13.65 2.37 -6.23
N ASP A 468 14.83 1.73 -6.25
CA ASP A 468 16.09 2.46 -6.08
C ASP A 468 16.62 2.99 -7.43
N SER A 469 17.66 3.82 -7.38
CA SER A 469 18.31 4.40 -8.56
C SER A 469 19.03 3.38 -9.45
N SER A 470 19.14 2.12 -9.01
CA SER A 470 19.68 0.99 -9.78
C SER A 470 18.59 0.09 -10.36
N GLY A 471 17.31 0.36 -10.07
CA GLY A 471 16.17 -0.43 -10.53
C GLY A 471 15.76 -1.59 -9.60
N ASN A 472 16.36 -1.72 -8.41
CA ASN A 472 15.96 -2.77 -7.47
C ASN A 472 14.61 -2.42 -6.83
N LEU A 473 13.70 -3.39 -6.80
CA LEU A 473 12.39 -3.25 -6.17
C LEU A 473 12.49 -3.52 -4.66
N LEU A 474 12.58 -2.45 -3.89
CA LEU A 474 12.59 -2.42 -2.44
C LEU A 474 11.16 -2.31 -1.86
N GLN A 475 11.03 -2.53 -0.56
CA GLN A 475 9.76 -2.64 0.13
C GLN A 475 9.88 -2.18 1.59
N LEU A 476 8.85 -1.50 2.09
CA LEU A 476 8.74 -1.12 3.51
C LEU A 476 8.04 -2.24 4.32
N PRO A 477 8.39 -2.43 5.61
CA PRO A 477 7.65 -3.29 6.53
C PRO A 477 6.24 -2.76 6.80
N PHE A 478 5.24 -3.66 6.84
CA PHE A 478 4.02 -3.42 7.64
C PHE A 478 4.06 -4.13 8.99
N ASP A 479 4.93 -5.14 9.16
CA ASP A 479 5.30 -5.76 10.44
C ASP A 479 6.83 -5.78 10.61
N LEU A 480 7.28 -5.91 11.86
CA LEU A 480 8.71 -5.99 12.21
C LEU A 480 9.25 -7.43 12.25
N THR A 481 8.36 -8.43 12.29
CA THR A 481 8.68 -9.85 12.39
C THR A 481 9.40 -10.36 11.14
N LEU A 482 8.97 -9.99 9.93
CA LEU A 482 9.69 -10.32 8.70
C LEU A 482 11.09 -9.66 8.63
N PRO A 483 11.26 -8.34 8.88
CA PRO A 483 12.58 -7.73 9.08
C PRO A 483 13.46 -8.46 10.10
N ASN A 484 12.91 -8.89 11.25
CA ASN A 484 13.67 -9.62 12.25
C ASN A 484 14.13 -10.99 11.73
N ALA A 485 13.19 -11.81 11.23
CA ALA A 485 13.47 -13.14 10.67
C ALA A 485 14.53 -13.13 9.55
N ARG A 486 14.54 -12.08 8.72
CA ARG A 486 15.59 -11.85 7.72
C ARG A 486 16.97 -11.65 8.33
N SER A 487 17.06 -11.06 9.52
CA SER A 487 18.30 -10.66 10.19
C SER A 487 18.86 -11.70 11.16
N ILE A 488 17.99 -12.48 11.85
CA ILE A 488 18.37 -13.49 12.86
C ILE A 488 19.52 -14.42 12.42
N PRO A 489 19.59 -14.94 11.18
CA PRO A 489 20.70 -15.80 10.73
C PRO A 489 22.07 -15.11 10.67
N ARG A 490 22.12 -13.78 10.89
CA ARG A 490 23.33 -12.94 10.92
C ARG A 490 23.46 -12.15 12.23
N GLN A 491 22.56 -12.34 13.20
CA GLN A 491 22.65 -11.70 14.52
C GLN A 491 23.70 -12.38 15.41
N HIS A 492 24.28 -11.60 16.32
CA HIS A 492 25.24 -12.11 17.31
C HIS A 492 24.55 -13.08 18.29
N PRO A 493 25.17 -14.22 18.69
CA PRO A 493 24.51 -15.23 19.53
C PRO A 493 23.97 -14.74 20.87
N SER A 494 24.51 -13.64 21.43
CA SER A 494 24.06 -13.07 22.70
C SER A 494 22.72 -12.31 22.61
N LEU A 495 22.16 -12.11 21.42
CA LEU A 495 20.87 -11.45 21.22
C LEU A 495 19.72 -12.48 21.29
N GLU A 496 19.64 -13.21 22.39
CA GLU A 496 18.60 -14.24 22.60
C GLU A 496 17.21 -13.62 22.81
N THR A 497 17.11 -12.49 23.52
CA THR A 497 15.85 -11.77 23.74
C THR A 497 15.98 -10.34 23.22
N THR A 498 15.07 -9.93 22.33
CA THR A 498 15.12 -8.61 21.69
C THR A 498 13.75 -7.97 21.60
N PHE A 499 13.71 -6.64 21.53
CA PHE A 499 12.49 -5.91 21.19
C PHE A 499 12.79 -4.71 20.29
N ALA A 500 11.73 -4.20 19.65
CA ALA A 500 11.77 -3.01 18.79
C ALA A 500 10.49 -2.16 18.94
N PHE A 501 10.61 -0.86 18.68
CA PHE A 501 9.49 0.07 18.63
C PHE A 501 9.14 0.46 17.17
N GLY A 502 7.88 0.82 16.96
CA GLY A 502 7.22 0.88 15.66
C GLY A 502 5.82 0.31 15.84
N THR A 503 5.50 -0.81 15.21
CA THR A 503 4.65 -1.80 15.88
C THR A 503 5.54 -2.52 16.92
N VAL A 504 5.05 -2.72 18.16
CA VAL A 504 5.90 -3.20 19.27
C VAL A 504 6.11 -4.69 19.15
N ASP A 505 7.33 -5.06 18.79
CA ASP A 505 7.79 -6.40 18.43
C ASP A 505 8.69 -6.91 19.55
N PHE A 506 8.38 -8.07 20.13
CA PHE A 506 9.16 -8.72 21.18
C PHE A 506 9.43 -10.18 20.79
N ASP A 507 10.70 -10.56 20.76
CA ASP A 507 11.16 -11.83 20.19
C ASP A 507 12.16 -12.54 21.10
N ILE A 508 12.05 -13.87 21.12
CA ILE A 508 13.02 -14.78 21.72
C ILE A 508 13.55 -15.74 20.66
N VAL A 509 14.87 -15.71 20.48
CA VAL A 509 15.65 -16.60 19.63
C VAL A 509 16.37 -17.62 20.51
N SER A 510 16.09 -18.91 20.32
CA SER A 510 16.79 -20.01 20.98
C SER A 510 17.49 -20.89 19.94
N ARG A 511 18.64 -21.46 20.30
CA ARG A 511 19.34 -22.48 19.50
C ARG A 511 19.16 -23.90 20.07
N ASN A 512 18.34 -24.05 21.12
CA ASN A 512 18.02 -25.33 21.73
C ASN A 512 16.60 -25.80 21.33
N ALA A 513 16.55 -26.86 20.52
CA ALA A 513 15.31 -27.47 20.04
C ALA A 513 14.47 -28.17 21.14
N ARG A 514 14.92 -28.21 22.41
CA ARG A 514 14.15 -28.75 23.54
C ARG A 514 13.24 -27.72 24.21
N ASP A 515 13.61 -26.44 24.16
CA ASP A 515 12.98 -25.40 24.98
C ASP A 515 11.82 -24.68 24.24
N LEU A 516 11.37 -25.24 23.11
CA LEU A 516 10.50 -24.52 22.18
C LEU A 516 9.19 -24.05 22.81
N SER A 517 8.53 -24.92 23.60
CA SER A 517 7.28 -24.57 24.28
C SER A 517 7.48 -23.84 25.63
N LEU A 518 8.70 -23.83 26.18
CA LEU A 518 9.06 -22.94 27.28
C LEU A 518 9.16 -21.50 26.77
N LYS A 519 9.86 -21.26 25.65
CA LYS A 519 9.94 -19.93 25.04
C LYS A 519 8.62 -19.45 24.44
N GLU A 520 7.78 -20.34 23.93
CA GLU A 520 6.38 -20.01 23.57
C GLU A 520 5.58 -19.52 24.81
N ALA A 521 5.80 -20.11 25.99
CA ALA A 521 5.13 -19.70 27.22
C ALA A 521 5.67 -18.38 27.80
N GLU A 522 6.99 -18.18 27.74
CA GLU A 522 7.69 -16.97 28.19
C GLU A 522 7.19 -15.72 27.44
N VAL A 523 7.08 -15.80 26.11
CA VAL A 523 6.52 -14.74 25.26
C VAL A 523 5.06 -14.41 25.61
N ILE A 524 4.24 -15.41 25.97
CA ILE A 524 2.86 -15.18 26.41
C ILE A 524 2.81 -14.60 27.83
N LYS A 525 3.77 -14.95 28.72
CA LYS A 525 3.89 -14.36 30.06
C LYS A 525 4.24 -12.86 30.00
N VAL A 526 5.10 -12.44 29.06
CA VAL A 526 5.37 -11.02 28.81
C VAL A 526 4.09 -10.25 28.45
N LEU A 527 3.22 -10.82 27.60
CA LEU A 527 1.91 -10.22 27.31
C LEU A 527 0.99 -10.19 28.54
N ASP A 528 0.97 -11.26 29.35
CA ASP A 528 0.19 -11.33 30.60
C ASP A 528 0.63 -10.24 31.61
N GLU A 529 1.93 -9.96 31.69
CA GLU A 529 2.49 -8.87 32.51
C GLU A 529 2.17 -7.48 31.97
N ILE A 530 2.17 -7.27 30.64
CA ILE A 530 1.71 -6.01 30.04
C ILE A 530 0.24 -5.74 30.39
N ILE A 531 -0.63 -6.75 30.30
CA ILE A 531 -2.06 -6.58 30.61
C ILE A 531 -2.29 -6.35 32.11
N GLU A 532 -1.37 -6.80 33.00
CA GLU A 532 -1.38 -6.40 34.41
C GLU A 532 -0.90 -4.96 34.62
N ASP A 533 0.26 -4.60 34.06
CA ASP A 533 0.96 -3.37 34.40
C ASP A 533 0.28 -2.09 33.87
N PHE A 534 -0.64 -2.21 32.90
CA PHE A 534 -1.44 -1.12 32.36
C PHE A 534 -2.89 -1.15 32.90
N PRO A 535 -3.32 -0.16 33.73
CA PRO A 535 -4.64 -0.17 34.36
C PRO A 535 -5.86 -0.30 33.43
N PRO A 536 -5.91 0.31 32.23
CA PRO A 536 -7.05 0.13 31.31
C PRO A 536 -7.21 -1.34 30.91
N LEU A 537 -6.09 -2.01 30.60
CA LEU A 537 -6.05 -3.41 30.19
C LEU A 537 -6.40 -4.36 31.34
N ARG A 538 -5.89 -4.10 32.55
CA ARG A 538 -6.20 -4.90 33.76
C ARG A 538 -7.71 -4.94 34.05
N SER A 539 -8.42 -3.86 33.76
CA SER A 539 -9.88 -3.76 33.94
C SER A 539 -10.70 -4.41 32.81
N ALA A 540 -10.07 -4.75 31.67
CA ALA A 540 -10.75 -5.28 30.51
C ALA A 540 -10.89 -6.81 30.56
N SER A 541 -12.03 -7.32 30.08
CA SER A 541 -12.19 -8.74 29.79
C SER A 541 -11.27 -9.10 28.61
N MET A 542 -10.24 -9.90 28.87
CA MET A 542 -9.24 -10.31 27.86
C MET A 542 -8.90 -11.80 28.00
N CYS A 543 -8.60 -12.45 26.89
CA CYS A 543 -8.21 -13.86 26.87
C CYS A 543 -7.18 -14.17 25.77
N PHE A 544 -6.44 -15.26 25.96
CA PHE A 544 -5.51 -15.78 24.96
C PHE A 544 -6.21 -16.87 24.13
N LEU A 545 -6.06 -16.79 22.81
CA LEU A 545 -6.43 -17.83 21.85
C LEU A 545 -5.17 -18.45 21.27
N ILE A 546 -5.01 -19.77 21.38
CA ILE A 546 -3.88 -20.52 20.82
C ILE A 546 -4.38 -21.42 19.68
N ASN A 547 -3.56 -21.60 18.65
CA ASN A 547 -3.76 -22.56 17.56
C ASN A 547 -2.41 -23.13 17.09
N HIS A 548 -2.44 -24.12 16.18
CA HIS A 548 -1.26 -24.66 15.50
C HIS A 548 -1.46 -24.61 13.99
N SER A 549 -0.44 -24.21 13.23
CA SER A 549 -0.55 -24.07 11.77
C SER A 549 -0.93 -25.40 11.09
N ASP A 550 -0.42 -26.53 11.62
CA ASP A 550 -0.80 -27.87 11.15
C ASP A 550 -2.24 -28.27 11.50
N LEU A 551 -2.80 -27.78 12.62
CA LEU A 551 -4.22 -28.01 12.93
C LEU A 551 -5.10 -27.27 11.93
N LEU A 552 -4.76 -26.02 11.65
CA LEU A 552 -5.43 -25.23 10.64
C LEU A 552 -5.32 -25.88 9.25
N HIS A 553 -4.16 -26.42 8.87
CA HIS A 553 -3.97 -27.15 7.61
C HIS A 553 -4.80 -28.44 7.56
N LEU A 554 -4.79 -29.24 8.64
CA LEU A 554 -5.59 -30.46 8.78
C LEU A 554 -7.09 -30.20 8.65
N ILE A 555 -7.57 -29.04 9.13
CA ILE A 555 -8.95 -28.60 8.95
C ILE A 555 -9.24 -28.22 7.50
N MET A 556 -8.33 -27.54 6.78
CA MET A 556 -8.52 -27.25 5.36
C MET A 556 -8.59 -28.53 4.51
N GLU A 557 -7.73 -29.52 4.80
CA GLU A 557 -7.77 -30.85 4.18
C GLU A 557 -9.11 -31.56 4.44
N PHE A 558 -9.56 -31.60 5.70
CA PHE A 558 -10.84 -32.20 6.09
C PHE A 558 -12.04 -31.52 5.39
N CYS A 559 -12.04 -30.20 5.31
CA CYS A 559 -13.05 -29.40 4.61
C CYS A 559 -12.91 -29.42 3.07
N ARG A 560 -11.97 -30.20 2.51
CA ARG A 560 -11.76 -30.39 1.05
C ARG A 560 -11.39 -29.09 0.31
N ILE A 561 -10.76 -28.14 0.99
CA ILE A 561 -10.30 -26.88 0.40
C ILE A 561 -9.03 -27.15 -0.41
N THR A 562 -8.99 -26.72 -1.67
CA THR A 562 -7.88 -27.07 -2.58
C THR A 562 -6.58 -26.32 -2.20
N PRO A 563 -5.38 -26.89 -2.45
CA PRO A 563 -4.11 -26.27 -2.04
C PRO A 563 -3.88 -24.85 -2.57
N SER A 564 -4.44 -24.50 -3.73
CA SER A 564 -4.40 -23.14 -4.30
C SER A 564 -5.34 -22.17 -3.58
N GLN A 565 -6.46 -22.64 -3.03
CA GLN A 565 -7.39 -21.84 -2.23
C GLN A 565 -6.88 -21.61 -0.81
N VAL A 566 -6.16 -22.57 -0.20
CA VAL A 566 -5.74 -22.54 1.22
C VAL A 566 -5.15 -21.19 1.67
N PRO A 567 -4.22 -20.52 0.96
CA PRO A 567 -3.66 -19.24 1.40
C PRO A 567 -4.72 -18.12 1.53
N LEU A 568 -5.58 -17.98 0.51
CA LEU A 568 -6.65 -16.98 0.48
C LEU A 568 -7.72 -17.27 1.54
N VAL A 569 -8.04 -18.55 1.71
CA VAL A 569 -9.01 -19.00 2.72
C VAL A 569 -8.49 -18.71 4.13
N LYS A 570 -7.22 -19.00 4.42
CA LYS A 570 -6.57 -18.65 5.71
C LYS A 570 -6.50 -17.13 5.92
N GLU A 571 -6.21 -16.34 4.89
CA GLU A 571 -6.18 -14.87 4.99
C GLU A 571 -7.56 -14.29 5.34
N ILE A 572 -8.64 -14.81 4.77
CA ILE A 572 -10.01 -14.36 5.09
C ILE A 572 -10.46 -14.87 6.46
N ILE A 573 -10.19 -16.13 6.80
CA ILE A 573 -10.48 -16.70 8.13
C ILE A 573 -9.73 -15.95 9.25
N SER A 574 -8.59 -15.31 8.97
CA SER A 574 -7.89 -14.47 9.96
C SER A 574 -8.76 -13.32 10.53
N LYS A 575 -9.81 -12.93 9.79
CA LYS A 575 -10.78 -11.88 10.16
C LYS A 575 -11.96 -12.44 10.97
N LEU A 576 -12.15 -13.77 11.03
CA LEU A 576 -13.30 -14.42 11.64
C LEU A 576 -13.48 -14.04 13.11
N ASN A 577 -14.68 -13.58 13.46
CA ASN A 577 -15.07 -13.14 14.80
C ASN A 577 -14.24 -11.94 15.33
N VAL A 578 -13.63 -11.15 14.45
CA VAL A 578 -12.95 -9.87 14.76
C VAL A 578 -13.79 -8.68 14.26
N GLY A 579 -14.05 -7.71 15.12
CA GLY A 579 -14.70 -6.44 14.80
C GLY A 579 -16.14 -6.57 14.26
N LYS A 580 -16.29 -6.53 12.93
CA LYS A 580 -17.57 -6.62 12.20
C LYS A 580 -17.76 -7.94 11.44
N TRP A 581 -16.79 -8.86 11.49
CA TRP A 581 -16.75 -10.09 10.69
C TRP A 581 -17.35 -11.28 11.45
N THR A 582 -18.52 -11.74 11.00
CA THR A 582 -19.16 -12.97 11.47
C THR A 582 -18.92 -14.10 10.48
N MET A 583 -19.10 -15.36 10.89
CA MET A 583 -18.96 -16.52 9.98
C MET A 583 -19.87 -16.43 8.75
N GLN A 584 -21.03 -15.76 8.84
CA GLN A 584 -21.89 -15.47 7.67
C GLN A 584 -21.18 -14.61 6.61
N LYS A 585 -20.44 -13.57 7.02
CA LYS A 585 -19.67 -12.70 6.10
C LYS A 585 -18.43 -13.40 5.55
N ILE A 586 -17.74 -14.16 6.39
CA ILE A 586 -16.63 -15.01 5.96
C ILE A 586 -17.11 -15.98 4.87
N ARG A 587 -18.28 -16.61 5.04
CA ARG A 587 -18.89 -17.47 4.03
C ARG A 587 -19.27 -16.77 2.73
N SER A 588 -19.71 -15.50 2.75
CA SER A 588 -19.98 -14.76 1.51
C SER A 588 -18.70 -14.40 0.76
N GLU A 589 -17.62 -14.00 1.45
CA GLU A 589 -16.32 -13.74 0.84
C GLU A 589 -15.72 -15.01 0.21
N LEU A 590 -15.71 -16.13 0.95
CA LEU A 590 -15.13 -17.40 0.49
C LEU A 590 -15.93 -18.05 -0.66
N ARG A 591 -17.24 -17.76 -0.76
CA ARG A 591 -18.10 -18.19 -1.88
C ARG A 591 -17.95 -17.26 -3.11
N SER A 592 -17.26 -16.13 -3.02
CA SER A 592 -17.11 -15.21 -4.15
C SER A 592 -16.42 -15.89 -5.36
N PRO A 593 -16.72 -15.48 -6.61
CA PRO A 593 -16.10 -16.09 -7.80
C PRO A 593 -14.58 -15.99 -7.86
N ALA A 594 -13.97 -15.08 -7.09
CA ALA A 594 -12.52 -14.93 -6.98
C ALA A 594 -11.83 -16.06 -6.18
N ILE A 595 -12.59 -16.88 -5.43
CA ILE A 595 -12.05 -17.96 -4.59
C ILE A 595 -12.80 -19.27 -4.83
N GLY A 596 -14.12 -19.24 -4.96
CA GLY A 596 -14.93 -20.39 -5.38
C GLY A 596 -14.98 -21.56 -4.39
N VAL A 597 -15.03 -21.31 -3.07
CA VAL A 597 -15.18 -22.39 -2.09
C VAL A 597 -16.61 -22.93 -2.10
N ALA A 598 -16.76 -24.24 -2.28
CA ALA A 598 -18.05 -24.92 -2.30
C ALA A 598 -18.82 -24.76 -0.99
N SER A 599 -20.16 -24.66 -1.04
CA SER A 599 -20.96 -24.46 0.18
C SER A 599 -20.77 -25.58 1.20
N THR A 600 -20.72 -26.83 0.75
CA THR A 600 -20.49 -28.00 1.62
C THR A 600 -19.18 -27.88 2.41
N SER A 601 -18.08 -27.47 1.76
CA SER A 601 -16.81 -27.15 2.41
C SER A 601 -16.93 -26.03 3.45
N LEU A 602 -17.75 -25.01 3.17
CA LEU A 602 -18.03 -23.92 4.12
C LEU A 602 -18.95 -24.34 5.28
N ASP A 603 -19.82 -25.33 5.07
CA ASP A 603 -20.70 -25.93 6.06
C ASP A 603 -19.89 -26.83 7.01
N ASP A 604 -18.96 -27.64 6.48
CA ASP A 604 -17.98 -28.38 7.29
C ASP A 604 -17.03 -27.44 8.05
N LEU A 605 -16.53 -26.38 7.41
CA LEU A 605 -15.65 -25.39 8.05
C LEU A 605 -16.34 -24.71 9.25
N ALA A 606 -17.63 -24.44 9.16
CA ALA A 606 -18.41 -23.85 10.26
C ALA A 606 -18.47 -24.73 11.52
N ARG A 607 -18.27 -26.06 11.40
CA ARG A 607 -18.22 -26.99 12.55
C ARG A 607 -17.00 -26.72 13.46
N PHE A 608 -15.99 -26.02 12.94
CA PHE A 608 -14.75 -25.67 13.64
C PHE A 608 -14.75 -24.24 14.24
N ASP A 609 -15.80 -23.43 14.03
CA ASP A 609 -15.92 -22.10 14.66
C ASP A 609 -16.30 -22.22 16.14
N PHE A 610 -15.31 -22.53 16.96
CA PHE A 610 -15.44 -22.58 18.42
C PHE A 610 -14.11 -22.28 19.12
N ARG A 611 -14.19 -21.97 20.42
CA ARG A 611 -13.04 -21.96 21.33
C ARG A 611 -13.41 -22.74 22.57
N ASP A 612 -12.50 -23.60 23.02
CA ASP A 612 -12.71 -24.51 24.15
C ASP A 612 -11.38 -24.68 24.93
N SER A 613 -11.42 -25.30 26.11
CA SER A 613 -10.20 -25.65 26.85
C SER A 613 -9.50 -26.85 26.19
N PRO A 614 -8.16 -26.99 26.29
CA PRO A 614 -7.39 -27.96 25.50
C PRO A 614 -7.95 -29.41 25.50
N LYS A 615 -8.37 -29.90 26.67
CA LYS A 615 -8.94 -31.24 26.83
C LYS A 615 -10.31 -31.38 26.13
N GLN A 616 -11.14 -30.33 26.14
CA GLN A 616 -12.44 -30.33 25.45
C GLN A 616 -12.28 -30.13 23.95
N THR A 617 -11.38 -29.24 23.51
CA THR A 617 -11.05 -29.05 22.09
C THR A 617 -10.57 -30.35 21.47
N TYR A 618 -9.67 -31.10 22.13
CA TYR A 618 -9.22 -32.40 21.64
C TYR A 618 -10.37 -33.40 21.50
N LYS A 619 -11.23 -33.53 22.52
CA LYS A 619 -12.40 -34.40 22.51
C LYS A 619 -13.36 -34.04 21.37
N ARG A 620 -13.62 -32.75 21.17
CA ARG A 620 -14.54 -32.21 20.15
C ARG A 620 -13.99 -32.38 18.74
N LEU A 621 -12.71 -32.10 18.50
CA LEU A 621 -12.07 -32.35 17.19
C LEU A 621 -12.03 -33.83 16.84
N ARG A 622 -11.66 -34.71 17.79
CA ARG A 622 -11.68 -36.17 17.59
C ARG A 622 -13.11 -36.68 17.27
N ALA A 623 -14.15 -36.08 17.85
CA ALA A 623 -15.53 -36.41 17.53
C ALA A 623 -15.98 -35.89 16.15
N ILE A 624 -15.56 -34.68 15.75
CA ILE A 624 -15.87 -34.10 14.43
C ILE A 624 -15.20 -34.90 13.30
N MET A 625 -13.95 -35.36 13.53
CA MET A 625 -13.13 -36.11 12.58
C MET A 625 -13.25 -37.65 12.74
N ALA A 626 -14.19 -38.14 13.55
CA ALA A 626 -14.33 -39.57 13.84
C ALA A 626 -14.51 -40.41 12.57
N GLY A 627 -13.84 -41.56 12.51
CA GLY A 627 -13.86 -42.44 11.33
C GLY A 627 -13.01 -41.96 10.14
N THR A 628 -12.19 -40.92 10.31
CA THR A 628 -11.30 -40.40 9.25
C THR A 628 -9.82 -40.46 9.68
N PRO A 629 -8.86 -40.61 8.73
CA PRO A 629 -7.42 -40.64 9.06
C PRO A 629 -6.91 -39.34 9.68
N TYR A 630 -7.64 -38.23 9.51
CA TYR A 630 -7.31 -36.95 10.11
C TYR A 630 -7.34 -36.97 11.65
N ALA A 631 -8.16 -37.84 12.26
CA ALA A 631 -8.29 -37.93 13.72
C ALA A 631 -7.00 -38.40 14.43
N GLU A 632 -6.16 -39.18 13.76
CA GLU A 632 -4.88 -39.66 14.31
C GLU A 632 -3.83 -38.55 14.31
N ARG A 633 -3.79 -37.73 13.25
CA ARG A 633 -2.89 -36.57 13.10
C ARG A 633 -3.12 -35.48 14.15
N LEU A 634 -4.26 -35.48 14.85
CA LEU A 634 -4.51 -34.60 16.00
C LEU A 634 -3.59 -34.89 17.21
N ALA A 635 -3.12 -36.13 17.39
CA ALA A 635 -2.35 -36.52 18.57
C ALA A 635 -1.02 -35.75 18.75
N PRO A 636 -0.07 -35.73 17.79
CA PRO A 636 1.20 -35.02 17.95
C PRO A 636 1.02 -33.50 18.15
N ILE A 637 0.05 -32.90 17.45
CA ILE A 637 -0.30 -31.48 17.59
C ILE A 637 -0.70 -31.16 19.03
N PHE A 638 -1.60 -31.97 19.60
CA PHE A 638 -2.06 -31.75 20.98
C PHE A 638 -1.01 -32.12 22.03
N THR A 639 -0.04 -33.00 21.74
CA THR A 639 1.12 -33.19 22.61
C THR A 639 1.90 -31.88 22.78
N ARG A 640 2.20 -31.16 21.68
CA ARG A 640 2.87 -29.84 21.74
C ARG A 640 2.02 -28.80 22.46
N LEU A 641 0.73 -28.68 22.11
CA LEU A 641 -0.16 -27.70 22.74
C LEU A 641 -0.36 -27.97 24.24
N ASN A 642 -0.40 -29.23 24.68
CA ASN A 642 -0.45 -29.57 26.11
C ASN A 642 0.87 -29.26 26.84
N ALA A 643 2.02 -29.43 26.19
CA ALA A 643 3.32 -29.05 26.77
C ALA A 643 3.43 -27.54 26.99
N LEU A 644 3.00 -26.73 26.02
CA LEU A 644 2.86 -25.28 26.18
C LEU A 644 1.91 -24.94 27.33
N MET A 645 0.71 -25.53 27.36
CA MET A 645 -0.29 -25.30 28.41
C MET A 645 0.20 -25.64 29.83
N ALA A 646 1.14 -26.57 29.99
CA ALA A 646 1.79 -26.84 31.27
C ALA A 646 2.66 -25.66 31.72
N TYR A 647 3.57 -25.17 30.87
CA TYR A 647 4.39 -23.99 31.19
C TYR A 647 3.56 -22.71 31.41
N LEU A 648 2.45 -22.54 30.69
CA LEU A 648 1.50 -21.44 30.92
C LEU A 648 0.84 -21.51 32.31
N GLN A 649 0.71 -22.70 32.89
CA GLN A 649 0.20 -22.90 34.26
C GLN A 649 1.30 -22.64 35.29
N GLU A 650 2.53 -23.12 35.08
CA GLU A 650 3.67 -22.88 35.97
C GLU A 650 4.05 -21.38 36.05
N PHE A 651 3.86 -20.62 34.97
CA PHE A 651 4.07 -19.17 34.94
C PHE A 651 2.92 -18.33 35.55
N ASP A 652 1.91 -18.94 36.17
CA ASP A 652 0.74 -18.26 36.78
C ASP A 652 0.14 -17.17 35.86
N ILE A 653 -0.37 -17.59 34.70
CA ILE A 653 -1.00 -16.69 33.73
C ILE A 653 -2.45 -16.40 34.12
N LYS A 654 -2.74 -15.13 34.36
CA LYS A 654 -4.00 -14.69 34.99
C LYS A 654 -5.20 -14.71 34.02
N ARG A 655 -4.95 -14.63 32.70
CA ARG A 655 -6.02 -14.66 31.68
C ARG A 655 -6.33 -16.09 31.27
N LYS A 656 -7.60 -16.33 30.97
CA LYS A 656 -8.05 -17.63 30.43
C LYS A 656 -7.41 -17.86 29.06
N VAL A 657 -6.86 -19.07 28.89
CA VAL A 657 -6.27 -19.55 27.64
C VAL A 657 -7.22 -20.57 27.02
N PHE A 658 -7.56 -20.38 25.74
CA PHE A 658 -8.43 -21.27 24.96
C PHE A 658 -7.72 -21.73 23.69
N ILE A 659 -8.06 -22.92 23.19
CA ILE A 659 -7.69 -23.31 21.83
C ILE A 659 -8.84 -22.97 20.89
N ASN A 660 -8.56 -22.19 19.85
CA ASN A 660 -9.48 -21.85 18.76
C ASN A 660 -8.94 -22.42 17.44
N PRO A 661 -9.52 -23.51 16.88
CA PRO A 661 -8.97 -24.18 15.71
C PRO A 661 -8.94 -23.35 14.42
N LEU A 662 -9.74 -22.28 14.32
CA LEU A 662 -9.80 -21.38 13.17
C LEU A 662 -9.07 -20.04 13.39
N SER A 663 -8.41 -19.83 14.53
CA SER A 663 -7.60 -18.62 14.77
C SER A 663 -6.36 -18.62 13.86
N SER A 664 -6.21 -17.62 12.97
CA SER A 664 -5.20 -17.69 11.88
C SER A 664 -4.60 -16.35 11.39
N LEU A 665 -4.28 -15.39 12.28
CA LEU A 665 -3.58 -14.17 11.87
C LEU A 665 -2.15 -14.47 11.41
N ASN A 666 -1.79 -14.04 10.19
CA ASN A 666 -0.46 -14.17 9.59
C ASN A 666 0.17 -15.58 9.64
N ASP A 667 -0.64 -16.65 9.54
CA ASP A 667 -0.18 -18.06 9.52
C ASP A 667 0.98 -18.35 8.56
N LYS A 668 1.11 -17.60 7.46
CA LYS A 668 2.24 -17.61 6.53
C LYS A 668 3.62 -17.54 7.20
N PHE A 669 3.76 -16.83 8.31
CA PHE A 669 5.01 -16.74 9.08
C PHE A 669 5.18 -17.92 10.05
N PHE A 670 4.09 -18.46 10.58
CA PHE A 670 4.05 -19.43 11.68
C PHE A 670 3.89 -20.89 11.21
N ARG A 671 4.28 -21.17 9.96
CA ARG A 671 4.11 -22.47 9.29
C ARG A 671 4.73 -23.62 10.10
N GLY A 672 3.95 -24.68 10.34
CA GLY A 672 4.40 -25.85 11.11
C GLY A 672 4.60 -25.59 12.62
N SER A 673 4.01 -24.53 13.17
CA SER A 673 4.27 -24.08 14.54
C SER A 673 3.03 -23.52 15.26
N VAL A 674 3.21 -23.22 16.55
CA VAL A 674 2.21 -22.56 17.41
C VAL A 674 2.04 -21.10 17.00
N LEU A 675 0.79 -20.65 16.96
CA LEU A 675 0.39 -19.25 16.86
C LEU A 675 -0.58 -18.90 17.99
N PHE A 676 -0.53 -17.66 18.47
CA PHE A 676 -1.36 -17.18 19.58
C PHE A 676 -1.80 -15.73 19.37
N GLN A 677 -2.93 -15.37 19.98
CA GLN A 677 -3.52 -14.04 19.91
C GLN A 677 -4.06 -13.65 21.28
N CYS A 678 -3.82 -12.40 21.69
CA CYS A 678 -4.52 -11.80 22.81
C CYS A 678 -5.68 -10.96 22.27
N ILE A 679 -6.89 -11.22 22.75
CA ILE A 679 -8.10 -10.51 22.31
C ILE A 679 -8.86 -9.89 23.48
N PHE A 680 -9.54 -8.78 23.21
CA PHE A 680 -10.58 -8.25 24.08
C PHE A 680 -11.82 -9.16 23.96
N ASP A 681 -12.27 -9.75 25.06
CA ASP A 681 -13.43 -10.64 25.11
C ASP A 681 -14.67 -9.93 25.65
N GLY A 682 -15.11 -8.92 24.88
CA GLY A 682 -16.32 -8.13 25.13
C GLY A 682 -17.38 -8.30 24.04
N LYS A 683 -18.37 -7.39 24.02
CA LYS A 683 -19.48 -7.39 23.02
C LYS A 683 -19.01 -7.27 21.56
N ARG A 684 -17.84 -6.70 21.34
CA ARG A 684 -17.06 -6.82 20.09
C ARG A 684 -15.69 -7.33 20.50
N ARG A 685 -15.19 -8.34 19.79
CA ARG A 685 -13.81 -8.81 19.93
C ARG A 685 -12.92 -8.02 18.99
N ASP A 686 -11.74 -7.66 19.48
CA ASP A 686 -10.68 -7.07 18.68
C ASP A 686 -9.32 -7.62 19.15
N VAL A 687 -8.35 -7.64 18.24
CA VAL A 687 -7.00 -8.17 18.50
C VAL A 687 -6.18 -7.08 19.19
N PHE A 688 -5.62 -7.40 20.35
CA PHE A 688 -4.72 -6.52 21.10
C PHE A 688 -3.27 -6.76 20.66
N ALA A 689 -2.84 -8.02 20.67
CA ALA A 689 -1.54 -8.47 20.24
C ALA A 689 -1.66 -9.84 19.57
N ALA A 690 -0.74 -10.17 18.66
CA ALA A 690 -0.70 -11.46 17.99
C ALA A 690 0.75 -11.91 17.77
N GLY A 691 0.98 -13.22 17.80
CA GLY A 691 2.32 -13.77 17.73
C GLY A 691 2.33 -15.26 17.44
N GLY A 692 3.52 -15.83 17.49
CA GLY A 692 3.74 -17.24 17.19
C GLY A 692 5.21 -17.54 16.98
N ARG A 693 5.49 -18.81 16.72
CA ARG A 693 6.82 -19.30 16.38
C ARG A 693 7.00 -19.34 14.87
N TYR A 694 8.07 -18.73 14.38
CA TYR A 694 8.31 -18.47 12.95
C TYR A 694 9.64 -19.07 12.43
N ASP A 695 10.10 -20.18 13.03
CA ASP A 695 11.32 -20.91 12.67
C ASP A 695 11.51 -21.09 11.14
N HIS A 696 10.46 -21.46 10.41
CA HIS A 696 10.49 -21.67 8.96
C HIS A 696 10.85 -20.39 8.17
N LEU A 697 10.42 -19.22 8.65
CA LEU A 697 10.74 -17.91 8.05
C LEU A 697 12.21 -17.53 8.30
N VAL A 698 12.78 -17.93 9.43
CA VAL A 698 14.21 -17.74 9.73
C VAL A 698 15.08 -18.68 8.88
N GLN A 699 14.64 -19.92 8.67
CA GLN A 699 15.28 -20.88 7.78
C GLN A 699 15.34 -20.38 6.33
N GLU A 700 14.26 -19.74 5.82
CA GLU A 700 14.22 -19.18 4.45
C GLU A 700 15.33 -18.15 4.19
N PHE A 701 15.69 -17.33 5.18
CA PHE A 701 16.74 -16.31 5.06
C PHE A 701 18.11 -16.76 5.61
N SER A 702 18.27 -18.04 5.94
CA SER A 702 19.52 -18.61 6.42
C SER A 702 20.46 -18.94 5.25
N PRO A 703 21.67 -18.33 5.17
CA PRO A 703 22.65 -18.64 4.13
C PRO A 703 23.03 -20.12 4.11
N ARG A 704 23.05 -20.76 2.93
CA ARG A 704 23.39 -22.19 2.78
C ARG A 704 24.76 -22.56 3.39
N ALA A 705 25.70 -21.62 3.44
CA ALA A 705 27.02 -21.80 4.07
C ALA A 705 27.00 -21.89 5.61
N LEU A 706 25.92 -21.43 6.27
CA LEU A 706 25.78 -21.47 7.75
C LEU A 706 25.01 -22.71 8.25
N THR A 707 24.67 -23.65 7.37
CA THR A 707 23.91 -24.88 7.68
C THR A 707 24.59 -25.83 8.66
N SER A 708 25.89 -25.63 8.95
CA SER A 708 26.63 -26.39 9.97
C SER A 708 26.44 -25.88 11.41
N LEU A 709 25.75 -24.74 11.61
CA LEU A 709 25.44 -24.20 12.93
C LEU A 709 24.07 -24.70 13.44
N ALA A 710 23.92 -24.76 14.77
CA ALA A 710 22.63 -25.03 15.39
C ALA A 710 21.59 -24.00 14.93
N GLN A 711 20.46 -24.48 14.41
CA GLN A 711 19.46 -23.63 13.77
C GLN A 711 18.84 -22.65 14.78
N PRO A 712 18.74 -21.35 14.45
CA PRO A 712 18.01 -20.40 15.28
C PRO A 712 16.50 -20.61 15.14
N HIS A 713 15.86 -20.89 16.27
CA HIS A 713 14.41 -21.01 16.43
C HIS A 713 13.88 -19.72 17.05
N ALA A 714 12.82 -19.13 16.50
CA ALA A 714 12.34 -17.80 16.88
C ALA A 714 10.84 -17.78 17.19
N VAL A 715 10.48 -17.13 18.30
CA VAL A 715 9.09 -16.95 18.75
C VAL A 715 8.90 -15.56 19.33
N GLY A 716 7.82 -14.89 18.96
CA GLY A 716 7.59 -13.51 19.36
C GLY A 716 6.13 -13.07 19.20
N PHE A 717 5.85 -11.82 19.58
CA PHE A 717 4.57 -11.17 19.34
C PHE A 717 4.76 -9.75 18.83
N ASN A 718 3.73 -9.25 18.16
CA ASN A 718 3.62 -7.85 17.75
C ASN A 718 2.34 -7.20 18.32
N LEU A 719 2.44 -5.93 18.71
CA LEU A 719 1.48 -5.15 19.50
C LEU A 719 1.35 -3.70 18.96
N SER A 720 0.14 -3.23 18.68
CA SER A 720 -0.11 -1.80 18.41
C SER A 720 -0.21 -1.03 19.73
N TRP A 721 0.92 -0.45 20.14
CA TRP A 721 1.03 0.36 21.34
C TRP A 721 0.35 1.74 21.22
N ASP A 722 0.10 2.22 20.00
CA ASP A 722 -0.62 3.49 19.73
C ASP A 722 -2.04 3.45 20.31
N ARG A 723 -2.70 2.28 20.19
CA ARG A 723 -4.01 2.00 20.80
C ARG A 723 -3.93 1.97 22.32
N LEU A 724 -2.82 1.48 22.87
CA LEU A 724 -2.56 1.45 24.32
C LEU A 724 -2.35 2.86 24.87
N SER A 725 -1.53 3.68 24.21
CA SER A 725 -1.34 5.10 24.53
C SER A 725 -2.63 5.89 24.46
N SER A 726 -3.44 5.69 23.40
CA SER A 726 -4.77 6.29 23.26
C SER A 726 -5.69 5.90 24.42
N SER A 727 -5.80 4.60 24.72
CA SER A 727 -6.63 4.11 25.83
C SER A 727 -6.14 4.54 27.21
N MET A 728 -4.83 4.79 27.37
CA MET A 728 -4.26 5.33 28.59
C MET A 728 -4.59 6.81 28.75
N GLY A 729 -4.54 7.58 27.64
CA GLY A 729 -5.01 8.96 27.58
C GLY A 729 -6.47 9.12 28.00
N ASP A 730 -7.38 8.31 27.46
CA ASP A 730 -8.79 8.35 27.82
C ASP A 730 -9.05 7.93 29.28
N TYR A 731 -8.30 6.96 29.80
CA TYR A 731 -8.37 6.56 31.20
C TYR A 731 -7.94 7.69 32.15
N LEU A 732 -6.85 8.39 31.85
CA LEU A 732 -6.36 9.53 32.64
C LEU A 732 -7.31 10.75 32.53
N LYS A 733 -7.81 11.04 31.34
CA LYS A 733 -8.89 12.04 31.10
C LYS A 733 -10.19 11.68 31.85
N GLY A 734 -10.43 10.39 32.12
CA GLY A 734 -11.50 9.88 32.96
C GLY A 734 -11.27 10.12 34.45
N LEU A 735 -10.12 9.72 34.99
CA LEU A 735 -9.75 9.91 36.39
C LEU A 735 -9.78 11.38 36.83
N ALA A 736 -9.35 12.29 35.97
CA ALA A 736 -9.40 13.74 36.23
C ALA A 736 -10.83 14.26 36.52
N LYS A 737 -11.87 13.58 36.02
CA LYS A 737 -13.29 13.94 36.25
C LYS A 737 -13.86 13.33 37.53
N THR A 738 -13.33 12.20 38.01
CA THR A 738 -13.80 11.49 39.22
C THR A 738 -12.99 11.81 40.48
N SER A 739 -11.79 12.38 40.36
CA SER A 739 -10.91 12.76 41.48
C SER A 739 -11.50 13.82 42.45
N LEU A 740 -12.70 14.35 42.17
CA LEU A 740 -13.42 15.30 43.03
C LEU A 740 -14.07 14.68 44.29
N LYS A 741 -13.99 13.36 44.53
CA LYS A 741 -14.69 12.72 45.67
C LYS A 741 -13.97 11.66 46.52
N HIS A 742 -12.91 10.99 46.08
CA HIS A 742 -12.23 9.98 46.89
C HIS A 742 -10.70 9.98 46.71
N SER A 743 -10.00 9.40 47.69
CA SER A 743 -8.54 9.38 47.83
C SER A 743 -7.81 8.75 46.65
N GLU A 744 -6.66 9.31 46.28
CA GLU A 744 -5.81 8.79 45.21
C GLU A 744 -5.36 7.34 45.49
N THR A 745 -5.62 6.44 44.56
CA THR A 745 -5.01 5.10 44.55
C THR A 745 -3.59 5.18 44.00
N GLU A 746 -2.66 4.46 44.61
CA GLU A 746 -1.21 4.51 44.33
C GLU A 746 -0.87 4.35 42.83
N THR A 747 -1.60 3.48 42.13
CA THR A 747 -1.44 3.22 40.69
C THR A 747 -1.79 4.42 39.80
N GLY A 748 -2.55 5.40 40.28
CA GLY A 748 -2.87 6.62 39.52
C GLY A 748 -1.73 7.64 39.47
N ILE A 749 -0.66 7.44 40.26
CA ILE A 749 0.35 8.47 40.49
C ILE A 749 1.51 8.39 39.49
N PHE A 750 2.00 7.18 39.19
CA PHE A 750 3.05 6.94 38.18
C PHE A 750 2.69 7.52 36.80
N TRP A 751 1.41 7.49 36.44
CA TRP A 751 0.90 7.95 35.14
C TRP A 751 0.58 9.46 35.06
N LYS A 752 0.97 10.25 36.08
CA LYS A 752 0.86 11.72 36.05
C LYS A 752 1.95 12.31 35.15
N THR A 753 1.60 12.61 33.89
CA THR A 753 2.49 13.34 32.96
C THR A 753 2.91 14.69 33.52
N ARG A 754 4.14 15.10 33.20
CA ARG A 754 4.73 16.42 33.52
C ARG A 754 5.58 16.84 32.35
N ARG A 755 5.50 18.11 31.94
CA ARG A 755 6.40 18.69 30.94
C ARG A 755 7.75 19.06 31.56
N CYS A 756 7.73 19.64 32.76
CA CYS A 756 8.87 19.81 33.64
C CYS A 756 8.41 19.99 35.10
N ASP A 757 9.33 19.99 36.06
CA ASP A 757 9.04 20.24 37.47
C ASP A 757 8.64 21.69 37.71
N VAL A 758 9.36 22.65 37.11
CA VAL A 758 9.33 24.07 37.48
C VAL A 758 9.08 25.00 36.29
N LEU A 759 7.96 25.73 36.31
CA LEU A 759 7.72 26.85 35.39
C LEU A 759 8.25 28.16 35.99
N VAL A 760 9.23 28.80 35.35
CA VAL A 760 9.77 30.10 35.78
C VAL A 760 9.02 31.22 35.07
N ALA A 761 8.43 32.13 35.84
CA ALA A 761 7.49 33.14 35.36
C ALA A 761 7.80 34.54 35.89
N SER A 762 7.31 35.56 35.19
CA SER A 762 7.22 36.94 35.68
C SER A 762 6.10 37.65 34.90
N PHE A 763 5.45 38.61 35.54
CA PHE A 763 4.44 39.48 34.90
C PHE A 763 5.09 40.73 34.26
N ASP A 764 6.42 40.81 34.28
CA ASP A 764 7.24 41.78 33.57
C ASP A 764 8.10 41.06 32.53
N ALA A 765 7.88 41.40 31.26
CA ALA A 765 8.54 40.82 30.09
C ALA A 765 10.08 41.02 30.08
N THR A 766 10.58 42.08 30.71
CA THR A 766 12.02 42.38 30.81
C THR A 766 12.69 41.57 31.91
N ILE A 767 12.01 41.40 33.04
CA ILE A 767 12.47 40.58 34.17
C ILE A 767 12.47 39.10 33.80
N LEU A 768 11.45 38.65 33.05
CA LEU A 768 11.37 37.30 32.49
C LEU A 768 12.57 36.98 31.61
N ARG A 769 12.97 37.90 30.71
CA ARG A 769 14.09 37.75 29.77
C ARG A 769 15.48 37.95 30.39
N THR A 770 15.58 38.44 31.63
CA THR A 770 16.86 38.71 32.30
C THR A 770 17.04 37.84 33.54
N VAL A 771 16.21 38.04 34.56
CA VAL A 771 16.22 37.28 35.81
C VAL A 771 15.65 35.87 35.59
N GLY A 772 14.56 35.74 34.85
CA GLY A 772 13.94 34.44 34.55
C GLY A 772 14.88 33.48 33.83
N VAL A 773 15.56 33.95 32.77
CA VAL A 773 16.59 33.19 32.05
C VAL A 773 17.72 32.73 32.98
N ASN A 774 18.19 33.60 33.88
CA ASN A 774 19.24 33.25 34.85
C ASN A 774 18.78 32.18 35.86
N ILE A 775 17.53 32.25 36.35
CA ILE A 775 16.95 31.20 37.21
C ILE A 775 16.90 29.87 36.45
N VAL A 776 16.36 29.86 35.22
CA VAL A 776 16.25 28.63 34.41
C VAL A 776 17.62 28.00 34.14
N GLN A 777 18.62 28.81 33.78
CA GLN A 777 20.01 28.35 33.64
C GLN A 777 20.54 27.70 34.93
N ASN A 778 20.32 28.31 36.09
CA ASN A 778 20.75 27.78 37.38
C ASN A 778 20.02 26.49 37.79
N LEU A 779 18.75 26.32 37.40
CA LEU A 779 17.97 25.11 37.62
C LEU A 779 18.47 23.95 36.74
N TRP A 780 18.68 24.21 35.43
CA TRP A 780 19.26 23.22 34.50
C TRP A 780 20.66 22.78 34.91
N ALA A 781 21.52 23.72 35.33
CA ALA A 781 22.85 23.44 35.88
C ALA A 781 22.84 22.69 37.23
N ASN A 782 21.66 22.35 37.76
CA ASN A 782 21.45 21.60 39.00
C ASN A 782 20.51 20.38 38.82
N ASP A 783 20.34 19.89 37.59
CA ASP A 783 19.50 18.73 37.24
C ASP A 783 18.02 18.89 37.65
N ILE A 784 17.51 20.12 37.68
CA ILE A 784 16.08 20.42 37.89
C ILE A 784 15.45 20.72 36.54
N SER A 785 14.41 19.96 36.17
CA SER A 785 13.70 20.19 34.91
C SER A 785 12.86 21.47 35.01
N ALA A 786 13.11 22.43 34.11
CA ALA A 786 12.48 23.75 34.17
C ALA A 786 12.20 24.33 32.77
N GLU A 787 11.14 25.14 32.68
CA GLU A 787 10.72 25.86 31.47
C GLU A 787 10.54 27.36 31.79
N LEU A 788 10.85 28.24 30.84
CA LEU A 788 10.55 29.68 30.94
C LEU A 788 9.14 29.94 30.40
N ALA A 789 8.33 30.68 31.15
CA ALA A 789 6.98 31.04 30.73
C ALA A 789 6.99 31.98 29.51
N VAL A 790 5.93 31.90 28.69
CA VAL A 790 5.54 32.95 27.75
C VAL A 790 5.00 34.16 28.52
N ASP A 791 5.17 35.37 27.97
CA ASP A 791 4.63 36.61 28.52
C ASP A 791 3.15 36.47 28.92
N ALA A 792 2.81 36.90 30.13
CA ALA A 792 1.45 36.92 30.67
C ALA A 792 1.29 38.10 31.62
N SER A 793 0.13 38.75 31.59
CA SER A 793 -0.22 39.90 32.44
C SER A 793 -0.63 39.50 33.87
N SER A 794 -1.09 38.25 34.05
CA SER A 794 -1.65 37.78 35.31
C SER A 794 -1.39 36.28 35.54
N LEU A 795 -1.54 35.85 36.80
CA LEU A 795 -1.43 34.44 37.15
C LEU A 795 -2.56 33.59 36.55
N GLU A 796 -3.75 34.16 36.36
CA GLU A 796 -4.90 33.46 35.77
C GLU A 796 -4.72 33.24 34.26
N GLU A 797 -4.18 34.23 33.56
CA GLU A 797 -3.78 34.09 32.15
C GLU A 797 -2.68 33.04 32.00
N LEU A 798 -1.67 33.05 32.87
CA LEU A 798 -0.57 32.08 32.87
C LEU A 798 -1.07 30.66 33.16
N LEU A 799 -1.93 30.47 34.17
CA LEU A 799 -2.56 29.18 34.49
C LEU A 799 -3.50 28.70 33.38
N THR A 800 -4.06 29.61 32.57
CA THR A 800 -4.87 29.26 31.40
C THR A 800 -3.97 28.81 30.23
N LYS A 801 -2.88 29.55 29.94
CA LYS A 801 -1.90 29.21 28.90
C LYS A 801 -1.20 27.86 29.17
N TYR A 802 -0.91 27.55 30.43
CA TYR A 802 -0.16 26.36 30.84
C TYR A 802 -1.02 25.24 31.46
N LYS A 803 -2.34 25.33 31.32
CA LYS A 803 -3.33 24.45 31.96
C LYS A 803 -3.04 22.96 31.79
N ASP A 804 -2.64 22.56 30.59
CA ASP A 804 -2.48 21.15 30.20
C ASP A 804 -1.01 20.67 30.23
N HIS A 805 -0.08 21.47 30.76
CA HIS A 805 1.36 21.16 30.82
C HIS A 805 1.82 20.46 32.12
N ASN A 806 0.95 20.37 33.13
CA ASN A 806 1.17 19.64 34.39
C ASN A 806 2.50 19.93 35.12
N HIS A 807 2.85 21.20 35.27
CA HIS A 807 3.95 21.64 36.13
C HIS A 807 3.69 21.26 37.60
N SER A 808 4.75 21.09 38.39
CA SER A 808 4.63 20.81 39.83
C SER A 808 4.76 22.10 40.67
N TRP A 809 5.67 23.00 40.29
CA TRP A 809 5.86 24.32 40.91
C TRP A 809 5.94 25.45 39.87
N ILE A 810 5.55 26.66 40.27
CA ILE A 810 5.73 27.90 39.50
C ILE A 810 6.59 28.87 40.32
N VAL A 811 7.73 29.31 39.79
CA VAL A 811 8.64 30.27 40.43
C VAL A 811 8.41 31.65 39.80
N ILE A 812 7.84 32.58 40.56
CA ILE A 812 7.51 33.93 40.10
C ILE A 812 8.60 34.92 40.52
N ALA A 813 9.28 35.50 39.54
CA ALA A 813 10.28 36.55 39.70
C ALA A 813 9.66 37.96 39.62
N LYS A 814 10.17 38.87 40.44
CA LYS A 814 9.83 40.31 40.49
C LYS A 814 11.11 41.16 40.51
N GLN A 815 10.96 42.47 40.40
CA GLN A 815 12.08 43.42 40.34
C GLN A 815 12.99 43.31 41.58
N ASP A 816 12.38 43.29 42.76
CA ASP A 816 13.06 43.16 44.06
C ASP A 816 13.54 41.71 44.37
N SER A 817 13.33 40.72 43.50
CA SER A 817 13.51 39.30 43.89
C SER A 817 14.95 38.89 44.22
N LYS A 818 15.95 39.70 43.84
CA LYS A 818 17.34 39.52 44.30
C LYS A 818 17.50 39.76 45.81
N GLU A 819 16.65 40.60 46.40
CA GLU A 819 16.71 41.00 47.81
C GLU A 819 15.58 40.36 48.63
N ARG A 820 14.36 40.33 48.08
CA ARG A 820 13.14 39.83 48.76
C ARG A 820 12.85 38.35 48.49
N GLY A 821 13.59 37.70 47.59
CA GLY A 821 13.39 36.31 47.19
C GLY A 821 12.37 36.10 46.08
N PHE A 822 12.13 34.84 45.75
CA PHE A 822 11.20 34.38 44.72
C PHE A 822 9.93 33.83 45.34
N LYS A 823 8.78 34.12 44.75
CA LYS A 823 7.51 33.55 45.19
C LYS A 823 7.27 32.22 44.46
N VAL A 824 7.32 31.11 45.19
CA VAL A 824 7.17 29.76 44.65
C VAL A 824 5.78 29.22 44.99
N ARG A 825 4.97 28.97 43.96
CA ARG A 825 3.63 28.39 44.09
C ARG A 825 3.68 26.91 43.76
N SER A 826 3.33 26.06 44.72
CA SER A 826 3.02 24.66 44.43
C SER A 826 1.64 24.56 43.77
N LEU A 827 1.49 23.62 42.84
CA LEU A 827 0.19 23.34 42.21
C LEU A 827 -0.56 22.21 42.92
N VAL A 828 0.15 21.32 43.65
CA VAL A 828 -0.41 20.28 44.52
C VAL A 828 0.50 20.11 45.76
N PRO A 829 0.10 20.53 46.96
CA PRO A 829 -1.08 21.35 47.28
C PRO A 829 -0.99 22.77 46.67
N LYS A 830 -2.09 23.52 46.63
CA LYS A 830 -2.16 24.87 46.06
C LYS A 830 -1.65 25.95 47.03
N GLU A 831 -0.41 25.77 47.52
CA GLU A 831 0.24 26.62 48.51
C GLU A 831 1.27 27.55 47.87
N GLU A 832 1.58 28.66 48.54
CA GLU A 832 2.55 29.66 48.09
C GLU A 832 3.59 29.93 49.18
N TYR A 833 4.87 29.88 48.80
CA TYR A 833 6.02 30.03 49.68
C TYR A 833 6.94 31.13 49.14
N ASP A 834 7.45 32.01 50.01
CA ASP A 834 8.48 32.98 49.64
C ASP A 834 9.86 32.41 49.98
N VAL A 835 10.69 32.15 48.97
CA VAL A 835 11.96 31.41 49.08
C VAL A 835 13.13 32.29 48.64
N ARG A 836 14.20 32.35 49.44
CA ARG A 836 15.39 33.15 49.13
C ARG A 836 16.13 32.57 47.93
N GLY A 837 16.72 33.45 47.10
CA GLY A 837 17.39 33.03 45.86
C GLY A 837 18.56 32.06 46.06
N SER A 838 19.27 32.17 47.19
CA SER A 838 20.32 31.24 47.63
C SER A 838 19.80 29.85 48.06
N GLU A 839 18.53 29.76 48.44
CA GLU A 839 17.92 28.55 49.03
C GLU A 839 17.04 27.80 48.02
N LEU A 840 16.57 28.48 46.96
CA LEU A 840 15.64 27.96 45.94
C LEU A 840 16.00 26.56 45.41
N ILE A 841 17.26 26.35 45.01
CA ILE A 841 17.73 25.06 44.45
C ILE A 841 17.70 23.94 45.51
N HIS A 842 18.04 24.27 46.76
CA HIS A 842 18.01 23.30 47.87
C HIS A 842 16.57 22.94 48.25
N TRP A 843 15.69 23.94 48.32
CA TRP A 843 14.26 23.77 48.58
C TRP A 843 13.60 22.88 47.52
N LEU A 844 13.79 23.21 46.23
CA LEU A 844 13.25 22.43 45.12
C LEU A 844 13.77 20.99 45.10
N ARG A 845 15.08 20.76 45.33
CA ARG A 845 15.64 19.40 45.41
C ARG A 845 15.06 18.58 46.56
N ASN A 846 14.69 19.21 47.67
CA ASN A 846 14.04 18.50 48.79
C ASN A 846 12.57 18.21 48.49
N GLU A 847 11.81 19.14 47.91
CA GLU A 847 10.41 18.89 47.53
C GLU A 847 10.27 17.91 46.36
N ILE A 848 11.16 17.92 45.38
CA ILE A 848 11.23 16.89 44.32
C ILE A 848 11.52 15.51 44.93
N ARG A 849 12.43 15.41 45.91
CA ARG A 849 12.71 14.14 46.60
C ARG A 849 11.52 13.67 47.43
N ALA A 850 10.88 14.56 48.19
CA ALA A 850 9.68 14.25 48.98
C ALA A 850 8.51 13.87 48.07
N ARG A 851 8.36 14.52 46.91
CA ARG A 851 7.42 14.14 45.84
C ARG A 851 7.71 12.73 45.35
N ASN A 852 8.90 12.44 44.82
CA ASN A 852 9.21 11.11 44.27
C ASN A 852 9.00 9.97 45.29
N GLN A 853 9.26 10.23 46.59
CA GLN A 853 8.97 9.29 47.68
C GLN A 853 7.47 9.09 47.92
N ARG A 854 6.67 10.18 47.97
CA ARG A 854 5.19 10.11 48.06
C ARG A 854 4.57 9.39 46.85
N GLU A 855 5.21 9.50 45.69
CA GLU A 855 4.68 9.03 44.41
C GLU A 855 5.13 7.60 44.04
N GLY A 856 5.84 6.89 44.93
CA GLY A 856 6.27 5.51 44.71
C GLY A 856 7.29 5.32 43.58
N SER A 857 7.93 6.41 43.12
CA SER A 857 8.86 6.36 42.00
C SER A 857 10.19 5.74 42.42
N VAL A 858 10.35 4.45 42.11
CA VAL A 858 11.65 3.77 42.17
C VAL A 858 12.54 4.39 41.09
N ASP A 859 13.70 4.89 41.50
CA ASP A 859 14.59 5.80 40.75
C ASP A 859 15.33 5.10 39.57
N TYR A 860 14.58 4.52 38.63
CA TYR A 860 15.09 3.77 37.48
C TYR A 860 15.69 4.64 36.38
N SER A 861 15.23 5.89 36.24
CA SER A 861 15.62 6.80 35.15
C SER A 861 17.00 7.46 35.36
N LYS A 862 17.84 6.94 36.28
CA LYS A 862 19.17 7.49 36.65
C LYS A 862 20.39 6.66 36.21
N GLN A 863 20.24 5.74 35.25
CA GLN A 863 21.38 5.00 34.66
C GLN A 863 21.70 5.33 33.20
N GLN A 864 20.91 6.14 32.50
CA GLN A 864 21.16 6.48 31.09
C GLN A 864 21.02 7.99 30.81
N LEU A 865 21.87 8.81 31.44
CA LEU A 865 22.30 10.14 30.94
C LEU A 865 23.44 10.71 31.82
N ARG A 866 24.65 10.14 31.68
CA ARG A 866 25.87 10.96 31.82
C ARG A 866 26.23 11.46 30.43
N SER A 867 26.57 12.74 30.33
CA SER A 867 27.23 13.29 29.14
C SER A 867 28.58 12.57 28.91
N PRO A 868 29.07 12.53 27.65
CA PRO A 868 30.33 11.87 27.33
C PRO A 868 31.53 12.67 27.89
N ILE A 869 31.90 12.36 29.13
CA ILE A 869 33.28 12.48 29.59
C ILE A 869 34.12 11.57 28.65
N PRO A 870 35.33 11.99 28.21
CA PRO A 870 36.18 11.16 27.35
C PRO A 870 36.36 9.75 27.90
N GLN A 871 36.44 8.77 26.99
CA GLN A 871 36.56 7.36 27.36
C GLN A 871 37.85 7.11 28.14
N ASP A 872 37.70 6.62 29.38
CA ASP A 872 38.73 5.82 30.03
C ASP A 872 38.08 4.65 30.79
N SER A 873 38.91 3.68 31.19
CA SER A 873 38.56 2.28 31.33
C SER A 873 37.45 1.93 32.34
N MET A 874 36.60 0.98 31.94
CA MET A 874 35.80 0.21 32.89
C MET A 874 36.70 -0.71 33.71
N MET A 875 36.95 -0.36 34.96
CA MET A 875 37.34 -1.31 36.00
C MET A 875 36.19 -1.54 36.99
N ASN A 876 36.03 -2.79 37.42
CA ASN A 876 34.90 -3.26 38.23
C ASN A 876 34.65 -2.40 39.48
N GLU A 877 33.40 -1.94 39.68
CA GLU A 877 32.91 -1.47 40.98
C GLU A 877 32.81 -2.65 41.98
N ARG A 878 33.95 -3.08 42.51
CA ARG A 878 33.97 -3.78 43.80
C ARG A 878 33.50 -2.80 44.86
N ALA A 879 32.40 -3.12 45.54
CA ALA A 879 31.89 -2.29 46.63
C ALA A 879 32.97 -2.04 47.69
N ASN A 880 33.26 -0.77 47.99
CA ASN A 880 34.39 -0.36 48.82
C ASN A 880 34.20 -0.73 50.30
N ASP A 881 34.75 -1.87 50.71
CA ASP A 881 34.68 -2.43 52.07
C ASP A 881 35.62 -1.69 53.06
N VAL A 882 35.09 -0.66 53.72
CA VAL A 882 35.83 0.12 54.74
C VAL A 882 35.77 -0.57 56.11
N ARG A 883 36.79 -1.39 56.38
CA ARG A 883 36.99 -2.05 57.68
C ARG A 883 37.59 -1.06 58.70
N ILE A 884 37.00 -0.99 59.89
CA ILE A 884 37.41 -0.05 60.95
C ILE A 884 37.87 -0.83 62.18
N LEU A 885 39.10 -0.57 62.62
CA LEU A 885 39.68 -1.02 63.89
C LEU A 885 39.81 0.17 64.85
N LEU A 886 39.50 -0.03 66.13
CA LEU A 886 39.58 0.99 67.18
C LEU A 886 40.37 0.46 68.39
N PRO A 887 41.35 1.22 68.93
CA PRO A 887 42.06 0.84 70.15
C PRO A 887 41.12 0.77 71.36
N GLN A 888 41.18 -0.31 72.13
CA GLN A 888 40.20 -0.64 73.17
C GLN A 888 40.07 0.39 74.30
N HIS A 889 41.12 1.20 74.56
CA HIS A 889 41.15 2.16 75.68
C HIS A 889 40.53 3.55 75.40
N ARG A 890 39.74 3.72 74.33
CA ARG A 890 39.03 5.01 74.05
C ARG A 890 37.52 4.82 73.80
N SER A 891 36.77 4.61 74.87
CA SER A 891 35.30 4.62 74.83
C SER A 891 34.75 6.05 74.71
N LYS A 892 34.41 6.46 73.48
CA LYS A 892 33.46 7.55 73.17
C LYS A 892 32.60 7.11 71.98
N LYS A 893 31.33 7.54 71.93
CA LYS A 893 30.40 7.27 70.81
C LYS A 893 30.86 7.99 69.53
N THR A 894 31.82 7.42 68.81
CA THR A 894 32.25 7.90 67.50
C THR A 894 31.29 7.44 66.42
N ASN A 895 30.86 8.36 65.55
CA ASN A 895 29.93 8.05 64.49
C ASN A 895 30.64 7.26 63.37
N ARG A 896 30.45 5.94 63.36
CA ARG A 896 31.04 5.01 62.40
C ARG A 896 30.73 5.38 60.94
N ARG A 897 29.56 5.97 60.65
CA ARG A 897 29.17 6.41 59.30
C ARG A 897 30.08 7.54 58.82
N ASN A 898 30.30 8.57 59.63
CA ASN A 898 31.18 9.68 59.30
C ASN A 898 32.65 9.22 59.11
N ILE A 899 33.09 8.17 59.80
CA ILE A 899 34.43 7.58 59.60
C ILE A 899 34.51 6.90 58.23
N VAL A 900 33.53 6.06 57.87
CA VAL A 900 33.46 5.42 56.53
C VAL A 900 33.41 6.49 55.42
N GLU A 901 32.54 7.47 55.56
CA GLU A 901 32.35 8.56 54.59
C GLU A 901 33.60 9.43 54.44
N SER A 902 34.25 9.79 55.56
CA SER A 902 35.53 10.51 55.56
C SER A 902 36.69 9.68 54.98
N ALA A 903 36.65 8.36 55.12
CA ALA A 903 37.66 7.47 54.54
C ALA A 903 37.48 7.34 53.03
N LEU A 904 36.25 7.10 52.55
CA LEU A 904 35.91 7.02 51.12
C LEU A 904 36.20 8.33 50.40
N LEU A 905 35.87 9.48 51.00
CA LEU A 905 36.17 10.80 50.42
C LEU A 905 37.68 11.04 50.29
N ARG A 906 38.47 10.64 51.28
CA ARG A 906 39.94 10.78 51.24
C ARG A 906 40.60 9.77 50.32
N SER A 907 40.17 8.50 50.31
CA SER A 907 40.73 7.50 49.39
C SER A 907 40.44 7.87 47.95
N ARG A 908 39.23 8.37 47.65
CA ARG A 908 38.90 8.94 46.34
C ARG A 908 39.83 10.10 45.98
N LYS A 909 40.01 11.08 46.87
CA LYS A 909 40.92 12.21 46.61
C LYS A 909 42.38 11.77 46.41
N VAL A 910 42.85 10.74 47.12
CA VAL A 910 44.20 10.18 46.91
C VAL A 910 44.32 9.51 45.53
N VAL A 911 43.29 8.78 45.08
CA VAL A 911 43.27 8.17 43.74
C VAL A 911 43.16 9.25 42.64
N GLU A 912 42.30 10.26 42.80
CA GLU A 912 42.18 11.37 41.85
C GLU A 912 43.47 12.20 41.77
N ASN A 913 44.14 12.45 42.89
CA ASN A 913 45.48 13.07 42.90
C ASN A 913 46.51 12.19 42.18
N ALA A 914 46.53 10.87 42.42
CA ALA A 914 47.48 9.95 41.80
C ALA A 914 47.28 9.85 40.27
N LEU A 915 46.02 9.87 39.80
CA LEU A 915 45.67 9.85 38.38
C LEU A 915 45.98 11.18 37.65
N ASN A 916 46.21 12.29 38.37
CA ASN A 916 46.55 13.59 37.77
C ASN A 916 48.03 13.72 37.37
N GLY A 917 48.83 12.65 37.45
CA GLY A 917 50.24 12.63 37.06
C GLY A 917 50.43 12.37 35.56
N PRO A 918 51.35 13.07 34.85
CA PRO A 918 51.65 12.80 33.44
C PRO A 918 52.25 11.41 33.23
N ILE A 919 52.11 10.88 32.01
CA ILE A 919 52.62 9.55 31.64
C ILE A 919 53.86 9.71 30.76
N ALA A 920 55.01 9.23 31.25
CA ALA A 920 56.24 9.07 30.50
C ALA A 920 56.27 7.68 29.84
N ALA A 921 56.03 7.62 28.53
CA ALA A 921 56.11 6.38 27.76
C ALA A 921 57.58 6.09 27.37
N ILE A 922 58.11 4.93 27.77
CA ILE A 922 59.49 4.51 27.53
C ILE A 922 59.56 3.10 26.93
N ASP A 923 60.72 2.75 26.37
CA ASP A 923 61.02 1.44 25.79
C ASP A 923 62.19 0.78 26.52
N THR A 924 61.93 -0.22 27.37
CA THR A 924 62.99 -0.89 28.15
C THR A 924 62.63 -2.33 28.48
N GLN A 925 63.51 -3.03 29.20
CA GLN A 925 63.29 -4.38 29.71
C GLN A 925 62.62 -4.32 31.09
N ASP A 926 61.71 -5.25 31.39
CA ASP A 926 60.90 -5.16 32.61
C ASP A 926 61.74 -5.26 33.91
N GLU A 927 62.88 -5.97 33.88
CA GLU A 927 63.86 -5.98 34.98
C GLU A 927 64.45 -4.59 35.27
N VAL A 928 64.64 -3.78 34.23
CA VAL A 928 65.14 -2.40 34.34
C VAL A 928 64.03 -1.47 34.81
N LEU A 929 62.78 -1.65 34.34
CA LEU A 929 61.61 -0.92 34.84
C LEU A 929 61.36 -1.21 36.33
N GLU A 930 61.45 -2.48 36.75
CA GLU A 930 61.39 -2.89 38.15
C GLU A 930 62.50 -2.23 38.99
N ALA A 931 63.73 -2.12 38.46
CA ALA A 931 64.83 -1.44 39.14
C ALA A 931 64.61 0.09 39.25
N LEU A 932 63.94 0.72 38.28
CA LEU A 932 63.58 2.14 38.34
C LEU A 932 62.60 2.45 39.49
N ARG A 933 61.75 1.50 39.90
CA ARG A 933 60.76 1.64 41.00
C ARG A 933 61.35 2.19 42.29
N ASP A 934 62.55 1.71 42.62
CA ASP A 934 63.18 1.95 43.92
C ASP A 934 64.17 3.13 43.87
N THR A 935 64.32 3.78 42.70
CA THR A 935 65.08 5.03 42.53
C THR A 935 64.29 6.26 42.99
N ARG A 936 64.98 7.38 43.24
CA ARG A 936 64.35 8.68 43.51
C ARG A 936 65.16 9.80 42.87
N LEU A 937 64.51 10.81 42.30
CA LEU A 937 65.19 12.01 41.77
C LEU A 937 65.98 12.79 42.85
N SER A 938 65.58 12.65 44.12
CA SER A 938 66.29 13.20 45.28
C SER A 938 67.49 12.36 45.74
N ASP A 939 67.72 11.18 45.15
CA ASP A 939 68.86 10.28 45.40
C ASP A 939 69.58 9.97 44.07
N PRO A 940 70.57 10.79 43.67
CA PRO A 940 71.32 10.56 42.43
C PRO A 940 72.12 9.26 42.40
N ASP A 941 72.45 8.68 43.56
CA ASP A 941 73.24 7.44 43.64
C ASP A 941 72.38 6.20 43.42
N SER A 942 71.08 6.25 43.77
CA SER A 942 70.09 5.25 43.33
C SER A 942 70.04 5.13 41.80
N TRP A 943 69.92 6.27 41.10
CA TRP A 943 69.90 6.33 39.63
C TRP A 943 71.22 5.90 39.00
N ARG A 944 72.37 6.36 39.53
CA ARG A 944 73.70 5.91 39.07
C ARG A 944 73.85 4.40 39.17
N THR A 945 73.33 3.79 40.23
CA THR A 945 73.41 2.33 40.44
C THR A 945 72.60 1.58 39.37
N VAL A 946 71.36 2.00 39.08
CA VAL A 946 70.55 1.38 38.02
C VAL A 946 71.18 1.59 36.63
N ILE A 947 71.64 2.81 36.33
CA ILE A 947 72.31 3.12 35.05
C ILE A 947 73.61 2.32 34.88
N GLN A 948 74.37 2.05 35.95
CA GLN A 948 75.59 1.23 35.88
C GLN A 948 75.29 -0.27 35.75
N ASN A 949 74.23 -0.77 36.39
CA ASN A 949 73.85 -2.19 36.28
C ASN A 949 73.18 -2.52 34.92
N ALA A 950 72.59 -1.52 34.25
CA ALA A 950 71.98 -1.69 32.94
C ALA A 950 72.99 -2.00 31.80
N PRO A 951 72.54 -2.67 30.71
CA PRO A 951 73.35 -2.96 29.53
C PRO A 951 73.98 -1.70 28.92
N LEU A 952 75.21 -1.81 28.41
CA LEU A 952 75.99 -0.69 27.84
C LEU A 952 75.25 0.09 26.74
N THR A 953 74.37 -0.58 25.99
CA THR A 953 73.51 0.00 24.96
C THR A 953 72.39 0.88 25.53
N GLU A 954 71.89 0.56 26.73
CA GLU A 954 70.72 1.21 27.34
C GLU A 954 71.10 2.33 28.32
N ARG A 955 72.33 2.34 28.85
CA ARG A 955 72.77 3.35 29.85
C ARG A 955 72.55 4.80 29.42
N LYS A 956 72.79 5.11 28.14
CA LYS A 956 72.56 6.46 27.58
C LYS A 956 71.06 6.81 27.54
N TYR A 957 70.21 5.83 27.23
CA TYR A 957 68.76 6.01 27.19
C TYR A 957 68.18 6.19 28.60
N LEU A 958 68.64 5.42 29.58
CA LEU A 958 68.22 5.59 30.99
C LEU A 958 68.60 6.96 31.57
N GLY A 959 69.73 7.54 31.14
CA GLY A 959 70.05 8.95 31.44
C GLY A 959 68.98 9.91 30.90
N GLN A 960 68.54 9.72 29.65
CA GLN A 960 67.46 10.54 29.05
C GLN A 960 66.10 10.33 29.76
N VAL A 961 65.84 9.15 30.32
CA VAL A 961 64.66 8.91 31.17
C VAL A 961 64.78 9.63 32.51
N GLN A 962 65.98 9.69 33.12
CA GLN A 962 66.22 10.47 34.34
C GLN A 962 66.04 11.98 34.09
N ASP A 963 66.55 12.49 32.97
CA ASP A 963 66.40 13.89 32.55
C ASP A 963 64.91 14.23 32.35
N LEU A 964 64.17 13.40 31.59
CA LEU A 964 62.73 13.58 31.34
C LEU A 964 61.90 13.64 32.63
N LEU A 965 62.18 12.76 33.60
CA LEU A 965 61.49 12.77 34.90
C LEU A 965 61.87 14.00 35.73
N SER A 966 63.11 14.51 35.59
CA SER A 966 63.56 15.74 36.24
C SER A 966 62.84 16.97 35.66
N ASP A 967 62.64 17.02 34.35
CA ASP A 967 61.89 18.10 33.69
C ASP A 967 60.40 18.09 34.08
N LEU A 968 59.76 16.92 34.15
CA LEU A 968 58.39 16.80 34.67
C LEU A 968 58.29 17.22 36.15
N ALA A 969 59.30 16.93 36.97
CA ALA A 969 59.36 17.41 38.36
C ALA A 969 59.48 18.95 38.44
N ASN A 970 60.19 19.58 37.49
CA ASN A 970 60.32 21.03 37.40
C ASN A 970 59.02 21.70 36.88
N GLU A 971 58.38 21.15 35.85
CA GLU A 971 57.07 21.61 35.38
C GLU A 971 56.01 21.57 36.49
N SER A 972 55.96 20.48 37.25
CA SER A 972 55.10 20.33 38.43
C SER A 972 55.25 21.52 39.40
N ARG A 973 56.49 21.91 39.72
CA ARG A 973 56.78 23.00 40.65
C ARG A 973 56.26 24.34 40.14
N VAL A 974 56.48 24.66 38.86
CA VAL A 974 55.94 25.89 38.23
C VAL A 974 54.40 25.90 38.26
N ARG A 975 53.75 24.78 37.94
CA ARG A 975 52.28 24.69 37.95
C ARG A 975 51.66 24.77 39.35
N ARG A 976 52.37 24.40 40.42
CA ARG A 976 51.88 24.54 41.80
C ARG A 976 51.72 25.99 42.25
N GLU A 977 52.53 26.93 41.74
CA GLU A 977 52.34 28.36 42.02
C GLU A 977 51.05 28.90 41.40
N GLY A 978 50.57 28.29 40.30
CA GLY A 978 49.25 28.52 39.72
C GLY A 978 48.10 27.70 40.35
N GLY A 979 48.39 26.82 41.33
CA GLY A 979 47.40 26.02 42.05
C GLY A 979 47.04 24.66 41.42
N ASP A 980 47.62 24.28 40.29
CA ASP A 980 47.23 23.08 39.51
C ASP A 980 48.44 22.24 39.07
N GLY A 981 49.28 21.87 40.05
CA GLY A 981 50.51 21.09 39.84
C GLY A 981 50.44 19.68 40.46
N TYR A 982 50.90 18.69 39.69
CA TYR A 982 50.90 17.28 40.05
C TYR A 982 52.00 16.90 41.08
N SER A 983 51.97 15.66 41.58
CA SER A 983 52.92 15.12 42.58
C SER A 983 53.80 13.97 42.08
N ASN A 984 53.39 13.35 40.98
CA ASN A 984 53.87 12.05 40.54
C ASN A 984 53.75 11.96 39.02
N ALA A 985 54.37 10.96 38.43
CA ALA A 985 54.19 10.54 37.05
C ALA A 985 53.88 9.04 37.01
N PHE A 986 53.43 8.57 35.85
CA PHE A 986 53.46 7.15 35.51
C PHE A 986 54.54 6.89 34.46
N ILE A 987 55.34 5.84 34.64
CA ILE A 987 56.29 5.36 33.65
C ILE A 987 55.66 4.14 32.98
N TYR A 988 55.36 4.26 31.69
CA TYR A 988 54.69 3.22 30.90
C TYR A 988 55.67 2.57 29.92
N ASN A 989 55.94 1.27 30.09
CA ASN A 989 56.75 0.50 29.14
C ASN A 989 55.87 0.07 27.97
N PHE A 990 55.94 0.79 26.84
CA PHE A 990 55.07 0.52 25.70
C PHE A 990 55.42 -0.77 24.93
N ARG A 991 56.54 -1.43 25.28
CA ARG A 991 56.91 -2.76 24.77
C ARG A 991 56.13 -3.90 25.44
N THR A 992 55.84 -3.77 26.73
CA THR A 992 55.31 -4.88 27.56
C THR A 992 53.97 -4.57 28.23
N GLY A 993 53.56 -3.30 28.23
CA GLY A 993 52.31 -2.84 28.86
C GLY A 993 52.41 -2.61 30.36
N LEU A 994 53.58 -2.81 30.98
CA LEU A 994 53.78 -2.49 32.40
C LEU A 994 53.70 -0.97 32.63
N CYS A 995 53.03 -0.58 33.72
CA CYS A 995 52.89 0.80 34.15
C CYS A 995 53.30 0.94 35.62
N LEU A 996 54.17 1.90 35.89
CA LEU A 996 54.82 2.11 37.18
C LEU A 996 54.52 3.51 37.71
N TYR A 997 53.99 3.61 38.93
CA TYR A 997 53.81 4.88 39.62
C TYR A 997 55.17 5.39 40.13
N TYR A 998 55.52 6.63 39.80
CA TYR A 998 56.79 7.26 40.18
C TYR A 998 56.55 8.59 40.90
N ASP A 999 57.13 8.77 42.08
CA ASP A 999 57.06 10.02 42.85
C ASP A 999 58.10 11.02 42.33
N LEU A 1000 57.64 12.20 41.89
CA LEU A 1000 58.50 13.24 41.33
C LEU A 1000 59.18 14.12 42.42
N GLY A 1001 58.92 13.84 43.70
CA GLY A 1001 59.56 14.55 44.81
C GLY A 1001 58.91 15.91 45.08
N GLY A 1002 57.70 15.88 45.63
CA GLY A 1002 57.18 17.02 46.38
C GLY A 1002 58.02 17.28 47.62
N ALA A 1003 58.36 18.55 47.89
CA ALA A 1003 58.79 18.95 49.23
C ALA A 1003 57.61 18.80 50.21
N ASN A 1004 57.92 18.44 51.46
CA ASN A 1004 56.95 18.38 52.57
C ASN A 1004 56.39 19.76 52.93
#